data_AF-A0A8T3QI80-F1
#
_entry.id   AF-A0A8T3QI80-F1
#
_cell.length_a   1.000
_cell.length_b   1.000
_cell.length_c   1.000
_cell.angle_alpha   90.00
_cell.angle_beta   90.00
_cell.angle_gamma   90.00
#
_symmetry.space_group_name_H-M   'P 1'
#
loop_
_entity.id
_entity.type
_entity.pdbx_description
1 polymer ?
#
loop_
_entity_poly.entity_id
_entity_poly.type
_entity_poly.pdbx_seq_one_letter_code
_entity_poly.pdbx_strand_id
1 'polypeptide(L)'
;MIPVALRRRAVPVLVATLLVATGTVVAAATADPLDPAHNVALPCEALSTPGLVPRSARNLAHVANVCGFVGTDIEFQSRTAADGTVHDYAFVGSMGSGLQIFDITDPAHPQEAGGYADPGWEDDIQIRGDLAVIGVDPIVATPKTSACLAAYSATAGGIDVLDLHFDAASARFSTTLRGCVPNLGGGSSGLGGGAHNAQIHPSGQYITMLNPRGNGSVDIVDLRDGAMKHTWRIVQDASLTNVACTTPGMSFRCISIGRPGTWSPHDLHFSRDGRTMYVAAVGNDTVIVDVANVLAGQVRTIGVAPNTVDAVDNSNNVAISHQSDITADGKLLVVTDERGGGLDHTDCNTDPNGIIGGAHVWALAPIAGRPETANASPASPVKIGIWVYPNPGLLVDALEPALAAIGRTERACTIHVFRLGGNGSVSPGEAYPGLDGVSRLPSRQLTTAHYGAGVWWLDLSAPSSSVDGIGEEGRSTWGNTRGWNIMPGAETWSAKEYKGFVYSSDMSRGMDVYSFTTCVDAGCVLLPTNSAGRVSGGGKLEAEFAEFTITRGSSIGGTGQFGLDVRYVTGAAAPVGSLTFKDKADGHRVEATAFESLAIVGARATISGRATVDGKAGVAFFLEIEDLGKVGADTFRIVTAEGYSAFGVVDKGNLTVEGAGLLGR
;
A
#
# COMPACT_ATOMS: atom_id res chain seq x y z
N MET A 1 103.76 -12.09 10.35
CA MET A 1 103.25 -13.32 10.98
C MET A 1 101.93 -13.68 10.30
N ILE A 2 101.87 -14.85 9.64
CA ILE A 2 100.73 -15.46 8.94
C ILE A 2 100.29 -16.68 9.80
N PRO A 3 98.99 -16.94 10.04
CA PRO A 3 98.09 -17.78 9.20
C PRO A 3 96.74 -17.09 8.86
N VAL A 4 96.11 -17.23 7.68
CA VAL A 4 95.24 -18.33 7.14
C VAL A 4 93.99 -18.56 8.02
N ALA A 5 92.73 -18.39 7.59
CA ALA A 5 92.03 -19.14 6.53
C ALA A 5 90.76 -18.47 5.94
N LEU A 6 90.39 -18.93 4.73
CA LEU A 6 89.21 -18.60 3.89
C LEU A 6 87.84 -19.01 4.45
N ARG A 7 86.78 -18.27 4.04
CA ARG A 7 85.46 -18.68 3.45
C ARG A 7 84.41 -17.62 3.84
N ARG A 8 83.51 -17.07 3.02
CA ARG A 8 82.98 -17.27 1.66
C ARG A 8 82.50 -15.88 1.16
N ARG A 9 82.60 -15.59 -0.14
CA ARG A 9 81.97 -14.41 -0.77
C ARG A 9 80.46 -14.65 -0.91
N ALA A 10 79.65 -13.67 -0.49
CA ALA A 10 78.29 -13.47 -0.98
C ALA A 10 78.02 -11.95 -1.07
N VAL A 11 77.63 -11.52 -2.27
CA VAL A 11 77.30 -10.14 -2.64
C VAL A 11 75.96 -9.77 -1.99
N PRO A 12 75.77 -8.56 -1.41
CA PRO A 12 74.47 -8.15 -0.93
C PRO A 12 73.58 -7.81 -2.14
N VAL A 13 72.63 -8.69 -2.43
CA VAL A 13 71.50 -8.40 -3.32
C VAL A 13 70.52 -7.55 -2.53
N LEU A 14 70.27 -6.33 -3.01
CA LEU A 14 69.22 -5.45 -2.53
C LEU A 14 67.86 -6.09 -2.90
N VAL A 15 67.30 -6.92 -2.03
CA VAL A 15 65.95 -7.46 -2.21
C VAL A 15 64.96 -6.40 -1.78
N ALA A 16 64.37 -5.72 -2.76
CA ALA A 16 63.17 -4.93 -2.60
C ALA A 16 62.09 -5.83 -1.97
N THR A 17 61.67 -5.51 -0.75
CA THR A 17 60.61 -6.23 -0.06
C THR A 17 59.30 -5.87 -0.77
N LEU A 18 58.84 -6.80 -1.60
CA LEU A 18 57.50 -6.76 -2.18
C LEU A 18 56.52 -6.77 -0.99
N LEU A 19 55.79 -5.67 -0.78
CA LEU A 19 54.58 -5.71 0.03
C LEU A 19 53.65 -6.69 -0.66
N VAL A 20 53.50 -7.88 -0.09
CA VAL A 20 52.37 -8.75 -0.38
C VAL A 20 51.17 -8.01 0.18
N ALA A 21 50.44 -7.30 -0.69
CA ALA A 21 49.09 -6.89 -0.41
C ALA A 21 48.31 -8.18 -0.16
N THR A 22 48.08 -8.49 1.11
CA THR A 22 47.05 -9.44 1.51
C THR A 22 45.75 -8.82 1.03
N GLY A 23 45.32 -9.20 -0.17
CA GLY A 23 43.97 -8.92 -0.63
C GLY A 23 43.03 -9.54 0.39
N THR A 24 42.47 -8.70 1.24
CA THR A 24 41.20 -9.02 1.88
C THR A 24 40.24 -9.25 0.72
N VAL A 25 39.94 -10.51 0.43
CA VAL A 25 38.69 -10.86 -0.22
C VAL A 25 37.64 -10.35 0.75
N VAL A 26 37.18 -9.13 0.53
CA VAL A 26 35.90 -8.68 1.06
C VAL A 26 34.94 -9.69 0.45
N ALA A 27 34.48 -10.64 1.26
CA ALA A 27 33.30 -11.39 0.90
C ALA A 27 32.27 -10.32 0.57
N ALA A 28 31.85 -10.27 -0.71
CA ALA A 28 30.76 -9.42 -1.11
C ALA A 28 29.63 -9.73 -0.11
N ALA A 29 29.24 -8.73 0.68
CA ALA A 29 28.01 -8.83 1.45
C ALA A 29 26.96 -9.28 0.44
N THR A 30 26.30 -10.40 0.72
CA THR A 30 25.08 -10.77 0.00
C THR A 30 24.20 -9.55 0.03
N ALA A 31 23.87 -8.98 -1.14
CA ALA A 31 23.03 -7.81 -1.24
C ALA A 31 21.79 -8.06 -0.39
N ASP A 32 21.48 -7.11 0.50
CA ASP A 32 20.23 -7.14 1.24
C ASP A 32 19.12 -6.94 0.19
N PRO A 33 18.23 -7.92 -0.06
CA PRO A 33 17.14 -7.75 -1.02
C PRO A 33 16.21 -6.59 -0.62
N LEU A 34 16.30 -6.12 0.62
CA LEU A 34 15.61 -4.92 1.08
C LEU A 34 16.36 -3.62 0.79
N ASP A 35 17.66 -3.56 0.42
CA ASP A 35 18.47 -2.32 0.15
C ASP A 35 17.64 -1.14 -0.44
N PRO A 36 17.63 0.11 0.11
CA PRO A 36 16.75 1.16 -0.37
C PRO A 36 17.22 1.67 -1.74
N ALA A 37 18.40 1.26 -2.21
CA ALA A 37 18.82 1.41 -3.60
C ALA A 37 17.97 0.59 -4.59
N HIS A 38 17.25 -0.44 -4.14
CA HIS A 38 16.29 -1.21 -4.95
C HIS A 38 14.83 -0.72 -4.81
N ASN A 39 14.51 0.02 -3.74
CA ASN A 39 13.19 0.58 -3.53
C ASN A 39 13.15 2.01 -4.09
N VAL A 40 13.17 2.09 -5.42
CA VAL A 40 13.03 3.34 -6.18
C VAL A 40 11.70 3.30 -6.91
N ALA A 41 10.84 4.28 -6.62
CA ALA A 41 9.59 4.43 -7.34
C ALA A 41 9.84 4.68 -8.83
N LEU A 42 8.97 4.15 -9.67
CA LEU A 42 9.01 4.47 -11.09
C LEU A 42 8.73 5.96 -11.29
N PRO A 43 9.40 6.61 -12.25
CA PRO A 43 9.14 8.01 -12.55
C PRO A 43 7.69 8.17 -13.00
N CYS A 44 7.06 9.26 -12.57
CA CYS A 44 5.69 9.62 -12.94
C CYS A 44 5.46 9.56 -14.46
N GLU A 45 6.45 9.94 -15.26
CA GLU A 45 6.40 9.87 -16.71
C GLU A 45 6.12 8.44 -17.20
N ALA A 46 6.79 7.44 -16.62
CA ALA A 46 6.59 6.05 -16.98
C ALA A 46 5.16 5.60 -16.65
N LEU A 47 4.64 5.92 -15.46
CA LEU A 47 3.29 5.53 -15.02
C LEU A 47 2.17 6.27 -15.75
N SER A 48 2.46 7.47 -16.24
CA SER A 48 1.53 8.27 -17.04
C SER A 48 1.52 7.89 -18.52
N THR A 49 2.33 6.91 -18.94
CA THR A 49 2.46 6.48 -20.33
C THR A 49 1.09 6.03 -20.86
N PRO A 50 0.63 6.60 -21.98
CA PRO A 50 -0.63 6.21 -22.59
C PRO A 50 -0.66 4.72 -22.98
N GLY A 51 -1.79 4.06 -22.73
CA GLY A 51 -1.94 2.62 -22.97
C GLY A 51 -1.58 1.73 -21.77
N LEU A 52 -1.13 2.30 -20.64
CA LEU A 52 -1.01 1.56 -19.37
C LEU A 52 -2.39 1.30 -18.76
N VAL A 53 -3.08 0.32 -19.35
CA VAL A 53 -4.29 -0.27 -18.81
C VAL A 53 -3.93 -1.38 -17.80
N PRO A 54 -4.85 -1.76 -16.89
CA PRO A 54 -4.63 -2.91 -16.03
C PRO A 54 -4.24 -4.15 -16.84
N ARG A 55 -3.25 -4.90 -16.36
CA ARG A 55 -2.91 -6.23 -16.89
C ARG A 55 -4.06 -7.21 -16.71
N SER A 56 -4.86 -7.01 -15.66
CA SER A 56 -6.11 -7.69 -15.42
C SER A 56 -6.96 -6.87 -14.44
N ALA A 57 -8.26 -6.81 -14.67
CA ALA A 57 -9.18 -6.15 -13.76
C ALA A 57 -10.56 -6.81 -13.77
N ARG A 58 -11.24 -6.74 -12.63
CA ARG A 58 -12.62 -7.17 -12.46
C ARG A 58 -13.23 -6.37 -11.32
N ASN A 59 -14.35 -5.71 -11.57
CA ASN A 59 -15.10 -4.94 -10.56
C ASN A 59 -14.32 -3.88 -9.75
N LEU A 60 -13.07 -3.60 -10.12
CA LEU A 60 -12.24 -2.51 -9.60
C LEU A 60 -11.62 -1.77 -10.79
N ALA A 61 -11.83 -0.46 -10.85
CA ALA A 61 -11.26 0.40 -11.88
C ALA A 61 -10.24 1.36 -11.26
N HIS A 62 -9.12 1.56 -11.93
CA HIS A 62 -8.11 2.54 -11.52
C HIS A 62 -8.66 3.96 -11.75
N VAL A 63 -8.52 4.81 -10.72
CA VAL A 63 -9.09 6.16 -10.63
C VAL A 63 -8.01 7.22 -10.81
N ALA A 64 -6.99 7.13 -9.97
CA ALA A 64 -5.94 8.12 -9.86
C ALA A 64 -4.66 7.45 -9.37
N ASN A 65 -3.54 8.11 -9.64
CA ASN A 65 -2.23 7.72 -9.16
C ASN A 65 -1.49 8.98 -8.69
N VAL A 66 -0.94 8.93 -7.48
CA VAL A 66 0.04 9.89 -6.98
C VAL A 66 1.39 9.17 -6.97
N CYS A 67 2.26 9.56 -7.90
CA CYS A 67 3.54 8.90 -8.15
C CYS A 67 4.73 9.65 -7.54
N GLY A 68 5.92 9.07 -7.69
CA GLY A 68 7.19 9.71 -7.36
C GLY A 68 7.71 9.40 -5.95
N PHE A 69 7.10 8.45 -5.26
CA PHE A 69 7.54 7.96 -3.95
C PHE A 69 7.23 6.47 -3.80
N VAL A 70 7.92 5.80 -2.88
CA VAL A 70 7.67 4.41 -2.51
C VAL A 70 6.63 4.41 -1.40
N GLY A 71 5.40 3.96 -1.65
CA GLY A 71 4.36 3.90 -0.63
C GLY A 71 4.42 2.60 0.18
N THR A 72 4.17 2.71 1.49
CA THR A 72 4.11 1.56 2.42
C THR A 72 2.74 1.47 3.11
N ASP A 73 2.61 1.71 4.41
CA ASP A 73 1.31 1.65 5.08
C ASP A 73 0.44 2.90 4.78
N ILE A 74 -0.89 2.77 4.87
CA ILE A 74 -1.82 3.89 4.61
C ILE A 74 -2.92 3.96 5.67
N GLU A 75 -3.30 5.16 6.10
CA GLU A 75 -4.36 5.38 7.09
C GLU A 75 -5.26 6.55 6.68
N PHE A 76 -6.48 6.61 7.21
CA PHE A 76 -7.46 7.63 6.80
C PHE A 76 -8.10 8.31 7.98
N GLN A 77 -8.24 9.63 7.88
CA GLN A 77 -9.12 10.39 8.76
C GLN A 77 -9.76 11.56 8.02
N SER A 78 -10.97 11.93 8.44
CA SER A 78 -11.59 13.20 8.05
C SER A 78 -11.21 14.34 9.00
N ARG A 79 -11.29 15.59 8.52
CA ARG A 79 -11.24 16.81 9.33
C ARG A 79 -12.27 17.82 8.83
N THR A 80 -12.70 18.74 9.69
CA THR A 80 -13.66 19.80 9.33
C THR A 80 -12.95 21.15 9.30
N ALA A 81 -12.97 21.82 8.15
CA ALA A 81 -12.43 23.15 7.96
C ALA A 81 -13.28 24.22 8.67
N ALA A 82 -12.76 25.44 8.77
CA ALA A 82 -13.38 26.55 9.50
C ALA A 82 -14.74 26.98 8.92
N ASP A 83 -14.97 26.72 7.64
CA ASP A 83 -16.22 26.98 6.93
C ASP A 83 -17.26 25.85 7.08
N GLY A 84 -16.91 24.76 7.78
CA GLY A 84 -17.77 23.58 7.98
C GLY A 84 -17.62 22.49 6.91
N THR A 85 -16.77 22.69 5.89
CA THR A 85 -16.48 21.67 4.88
C THR A 85 -15.73 20.50 5.52
N VAL A 86 -16.19 19.27 5.26
CA VAL A 86 -15.50 18.05 5.68
C VAL A 86 -14.52 17.65 4.59
N HIS A 87 -13.25 17.56 4.96
CA HIS A 87 -12.18 17.05 4.13
C HIS A 87 -11.79 15.65 4.57
N ASP A 88 -11.38 14.84 3.61
CA ASP A 88 -10.94 13.47 3.80
C ASP A 88 -9.45 13.35 3.48
N TYR A 89 -8.68 12.70 4.35
CA TYR A 89 -7.22 12.62 4.20
C TYR A 89 -6.73 11.17 4.20
N ALA A 90 -5.78 10.90 3.30
CA ALA A 90 -4.92 9.74 3.33
C ALA A 90 -3.56 10.14 3.93
N PHE A 91 -3.14 9.38 4.94
CA PHE A 91 -1.83 9.44 5.54
C PHE A 91 -1.07 8.24 4.98
N VAL A 92 0.05 8.47 4.31
CA VAL A 92 0.80 7.45 3.59
C VAL A 92 2.20 7.39 4.16
N GLY A 93 2.58 6.24 4.68
CA GLY A 93 3.97 5.91 4.96
C GLY A 93 4.73 5.83 3.64
N SER A 94 5.93 6.38 3.61
CA SER A 94 6.75 6.34 2.41
C SER A 94 8.20 6.09 2.75
N MET A 95 8.69 4.92 2.35
CA MET A 95 10.07 4.51 2.55
C MET A 95 11.05 5.57 2.03
N GLY A 96 11.84 6.14 2.93
CA GLY A 96 12.86 7.14 2.63
C GLY A 96 12.33 8.58 2.47
N SER A 97 11.01 8.78 2.52
CA SER A 97 10.36 10.10 2.45
C SER A 97 9.53 10.44 3.70
N GLY A 98 9.27 9.47 4.57
CA GLY A 98 8.51 9.61 5.80
C GLY A 98 7.01 9.65 5.55
N LEU A 99 6.29 10.40 6.39
CA LEU A 99 4.84 10.55 6.27
C LEU A 99 4.48 11.55 5.17
N GLN A 100 3.65 11.12 4.23
CA GLN A 100 2.98 11.99 3.24
C GLN A 100 1.49 12.09 3.56
N ILE A 101 0.91 13.28 3.44
CA ILE A 101 -0.51 13.52 3.73
C ILE A 101 -1.16 14.09 2.48
N PHE A 102 -2.23 13.44 2.02
CA PHE A 102 -3.00 13.84 0.85
C PHE A 102 -4.45 14.13 1.23
N ASP A 103 -4.97 15.27 0.80
CA ASP A 103 -6.41 15.52 0.73
C ASP A 103 -6.98 14.65 -0.41
N ILE A 104 -7.87 13.73 -0.04
CA ILE A 104 -8.57 12.77 -0.91
C ILE A 104 -10.08 13.02 -0.92
N THR A 105 -10.53 14.23 -0.54
CA THR A 105 -11.94 14.63 -0.62
C THR A 105 -12.50 14.46 -2.04
N ASP A 106 -11.63 14.67 -3.05
CA ASP A 106 -11.84 14.19 -4.41
C ASP A 106 -10.87 13.04 -4.71
N PRO A 107 -11.33 11.77 -4.67
CA PRO A 107 -10.50 10.60 -4.92
C PRO A 107 -9.88 10.55 -6.33
N ALA A 108 -10.45 11.29 -7.30
CA ALA A 108 -9.89 11.40 -8.65
C ALA A 108 -8.73 12.40 -8.74
N HIS A 109 -8.63 13.31 -7.76
CA HIS A 109 -7.59 14.33 -7.73
C HIS A 109 -7.01 14.49 -6.32
N PRO A 110 -6.30 13.48 -5.78
CA PRO A 110 -5.60 13.64 -4.52
C PRO A 110 -4.63 14.82 -4.55
N GLN A 111 -4.60 15.63 -3.50
CA GLN A 111 -3.73 16.81 -3.40
C GLN A 111 -2.84 16.74 -2.17
N GLU A 112 -1.59 17.16 -2.29
CA GLU A 112 -0.68 17.23 -1.14
C GLU A 112 -1.22 18.21 -0.08
N ALA A 113 -1.40 17.70 1.13
CA ALA A 113 -1.95 18.42 2.27
C ALA A 113 -0.94 18.61 3.42
N GLY A 114 0.22 17.93 3.36
CA GLY A 114 1.28 18.06 4.35
C GLY A 114 2.16 16.81 4.42
N GLY A 115 3.03 16.76 5.43
CA GLY A 115 3.86 15.59 5.65
C GLY A 115 4.88 15.79 6.76
N TYR A 116 5.71 14.78 6.95
CA TYR A 116 6.89 14.80 7.79
C TYR A 116 7.99 14.01 7.10
N ALA A 117 9.09 14.69 6.79
CA ALA A 117 10.23 14.05 6.15
C ALA A 117 11.07 13.28 7.16
N ASP A 118 11.06 11.96 7.06
CA ASP A 118 11.95 11.04 7.79
C ASP A 118 12.49 10.02 6.77
N PRO A 119 13.82 9.90 6.58
CA PRO A 119 14.42 9.02 5.59
C PRO A 119 14.52 7.58 6.12
N GLY A 120 13.55 7.15 6.92
CA GLY A 120 13.52 5.84 7.55
C GLY A 120 13.33 4.72 6.54
N TRP A 121 13.53 3.51 7.02
CA TRP A 121 13.18 2.30 6.31
C TRP A 121 11.78 1.86 6.70
N GLU A 122 11.02 1.36 5.72
CA GLU A 122 9.63 0.89 5.87
C GLU A 122 8.63 2.03 6.13
N ASP A 123 8.91 2.90 7.11
CA ASP A 123 8.09 4.07 7.46
C ASP A 123 6.60 3.71 7.63
N ASP A 124 6.32 2.53 8.19
CA ASP A 124 4.96 2.09 8.47
C ASP A 124 4.30 3.05 9.47
N ILE A 125 3.05 3.42 9.20
CA ILE A 125 2.39 4.49 9.95
C ILE A 125 1.15 4.02 10.69
N GLN A 126 0.87 4.71 11.79
CA GLN A 126 -0.41 4.65 12.47
C GLN A 126 -0.88 6.03 12.88
N ILE A 127 -2.18 6.29 12.69
CA ILE A 127 -2.79 7.58 12.96
C ILE A 127 -3.95 7.42 13.94
N ARG A 128 -3.95 8.24 14.99
CA ARG A 128 -5.05 8.33 15.97
C ARG A 128 -5.29 9.76 16.39
N GLY A 129 -6.38 10.36 15.92
CA GLY A 129 -6.63 11.78 16.13
C GLY A 129 -5.44 12.59 15.63
N ASP A 130 -4.88 13.43 16.49
CA ASP A 130 -3.74 14.30 16.15
C ASP A 130 -2.37 13.68 16.47
N LEU A 131 -2.32 12.35 16.64
CA LEU A 131 -1.08 11.60 16.86
C LEU A 131 -0.78 10.75 15.62
N ALA A 132 0.43 10.88 15.09
CA ALA A 132 0.98 9.94 14.12
C ALA A 132 2.18 9.20 14.75
N VAL A 133 2.31 7.92 14.43
CA VAL A 133 3.46 7.09 14.79
C VAL A 133 4.06 6.57 13.50
N ILE A 134 5.37 6.70 13.36
CA ILE A 134 6.13 6.16 12.23
C ILE A 134 7.06 5.09 12.79
N GLY A 135 6.90 3.86 12.33
CA GLY A 135 7.79 2.74 12.59
C GLY A 135 8.95 2.74 11.61
N VAL A 136 10.15 2.59 12.14
CA VAL A 136 11.38 2.53 11.35
C VAL A 136 12.07 1.21 11.70
N ASP A 137 12.27 0.35 10.69
CA ASP A 137 13.13 -0.85 10.82
C ASP A 137 14.60 -0.40 10.92
N PRO A 138 15.55 -0.58 9.99
CA PRO A 138 16.84 0.11 10.19
C PRO A 138 16.66 1.63 10.17
N ILE A 139 17.42 2.35 11.02
CA ILE A 139 17.55 3.80 10.87
C ILE A 139 18.56 4.06 9.74
N VAL A 140 18.15 4.73 8.64
CA VAL A 140 19.14 5.34 7.73
C VAL A 140 19.59 6.65 8.34
N ALA A 141 20.85 6.75 8.74
CA ALA A 141 21.39 8.02 9.23
C ALA A 141 21.61 9.00 8.05
N THR A 142 20.65 9.90 7.83
CA THR A 142 20.77 11.03 6.89
C THR A 142 20.44 12.35 7.60
N PRO A 143 20.68 13.52 6.98
CA PRO A 143 20.35 14.82 7.59
C PRO A 143 18.86 15.01 7.93
N LYS A 144 17.98 14.18 7.35
CA LYS A 144 16.53 14.22 7.61
C LYS A 144 16.09 13.29 8.74
N THR A 145 16.95 12.37 9.20
CA THR A 145 16.65 11.49 10.33
C THR A 145 16.35 12.33 11.56
N SER A 146 15.32 11.96 12.30
CA SER A 146 14.97 12.63 13.53
C SER A 146 16.19 12.73 14.45
N ALA A 147 16.45 13.93 14.99
CA ALA A 147 17.60 14.14 15.89
C ALA A 147 17.54 13.22 17.12
N CYS A 148 16.31 12.81 17.49
CA CYS A 148 16.07 11.85 18.54
C CYS A 148 16.61 10.46 18.16
N LEU A 149 16.15 9.85 17.05
CA LEU A 149 16.60 8.52 16.63
C LEU A 149 18.09 8.51 16.22
N ALA A 150 18.57 9.58 15.60
CA ALA A 150 19.98 9.73 15.24
C ALA A 150 20.93 9.68 16.45
N ALA A 151 20.47 10.07 17.64
CA ALA A 151 21.25 10.00 18.87
C ALA A 151 21.46 8.55 19.37
N TYR A 152 20.69 7.59 18.88
CA TYR A 152 20.71 6.18 19.31
C TYR A 152 21.38 5.26 18.30
N SER A 153 22.39 5.73 17.56
CA SER A 153 23.07 5.07 16.42
C SER A 153 23.58 3.62 16.61
N ALA A 154 23.35 2.99 17.77
CA ALA A 154 23.61 1.59 18.09
C ALA A 154 22.33 0.71 18.12
N THR A 155 21.14 1.26 17.88
CA THR A 155 19.86 0.51 17.80
C THR A 155 19.42 0.38 16.36
N ALA A 156 19.03 -0.82 15.95
CA ALA A 156 18.67 -1.12 14.57
C ALA A 156 17.26 -0.67 14.17
N GLY A 157 16.62 0.25 14.91
CA GLY A 157 15.32 0.86 14.61
C GLY A 157 14.61 1.52 15.78
N GLY A 158 13.35 1.92 15.58
CA GLY A 158 12.52 2.56 16.60
C GLY A 158 11.29 3.25 16.02
N ILE A 159 10.53 3.93 16.87
CA ILE A 159 9.38 4.74 16.42
C ILE A 159 9.66 6.24 16.60
N ASP A 160 9.22 7.03 15.63
CA ASP A 160 9.02 8.47 15.76
C ASP A 160 7.54 8.75 16.04
N VAL A 161 7.26 9.68 16.94
CA VAL A 161 5.90 10.06 17.31
C VAL A 161 5.72 11.54 17.02
N LEU A 162 4.70 11.86 16.24
CA LEU A 162 4.44 13.19 15.70
C LEU A 162 3.11 13.72 16.21
N ASP A 163 3.08 15.03 16.45
CA ASP A 163 1.84 15.79 16.55
C ASP A 163 1.41 16.25 15.16
N LEU A 164 0.16 15.97 14.82
CA LEU A 164 -0.51 16.45 13.61
C LEU A 164 -1.27 17.75 13.95
N HIS A 165 -0.89 18.85 13.32
CA HIS A 165 -1.54 20.14 13.50
C HIS A 165 -2.37 20.45 12.26
N PHE A 166 -3.67 20.19 12.35
CA PHE A 166 -4.62 20.54 11.29
C PHE A 166 -4.97 22.02 11.35
N ASP A 167 -4.67 22.76 10.27
CA ASP A 167 -5.10 24.14 10.10
C ASP A 167 -6.46 24.18 9.39
N ALA A 168 -7.51 24.48 10.15
CA ALA A 168 -8.86 24.56 9.63
C ALA A 168 -9.08 25.71 8.61
N ALA A 169 -8.19 26.71 8.55
CA ALA A 169 -8.31 27.80 7.58
C ALA A 169 -7.81 27.40 6.19
N SER A 170 -6.75 26.60 6.12
CA SER A 170 -6.16 26.13 4.85
C SER A 170 -6.50 24.69 4.49
N ALA A 171 -7.14 23.94 5.39
CA ALA A 171 -7.42 22.51 5.28
C ALA A 171 -6.14 21.69 5.03
N ARG A 172 -5.04 22.06 5.70
CA ARG A 172 -3.72 21.43 5.57
C ARG A 172 -3.15 21.02 6.91
N PHE A 173 -2.15 20.15 6.88
CA PHE A 173 -1.43 19.67 8.05
C PHE A 173 -0.04 20.27 8.12
N SER A 174 0.36 20.63 9.34
CA SER A 174 1.77 20.72 9.71
C SER A 174 2.08 19.67 10.77
N THR A 175 3.34 19.27 10.87
CA THR A 175 3.77 18.18 11.75
C THR A 175 4.87 18.66 12.66
N THR A 176 4.90 18.17 13.90
CA THR A 176 6.04 18.38 14.81
C THR A 176 6.43 17.08 15.48
N LEU A 177 7.74 16.79 15.52
CA LEU A 177 8.26 15.66 16.28
C LEU A 177 7.97 15.87 17.77
N ARG A 178 7.11 15.02 18.34
CA ARG A 178 6.88 14.95 19.79
C ARG A 178 8.06 14.27 20.48
N GLY A 179 8.67 13.30 19.81
CA GLY A 179 9.88 12.59 20.22
C GLY A 179 9.92 11.17 19.63
N CYS A 180 10.84 10.35 20.12
CA CYS A 180 11.05 9.00 19.59
C CYS A 180 11.22 7.96 20.70
N VAL A 181 11.07 6.70 20.35
CA VAL A 181 11.43 5.55 21.20
C VAL A 181 12.29 4.58 20.39
N PRO A 182 13.60 4.45 20.72
CA PRO A 182 14.48 3.51 20.02
C PRO A 182 14.21 2.06 20.45
N ASN A 183 14.46 1.10 19.58
CA ASN A 183 14.48 -0.30 19.96
C ASN A 183 15.81 -0.66 20.68
N LEU A 184 15.79 -0.57 22.01
CA LEU A 184 16.95 -0.87 22.85
C LEU A 184 17.20 -2.38 22.97
N GLY A 185 18.47 -2.82 22.82
CA GLY A 185 18.91 -4.17 23.18
C GLY A 185 19.27 -5.13 22.04
N GLY A 186 19.28 -4.70 20.76
CA GLY A 186 19.70 -5.53 19.61
C GLY A 186 21.22 -5.59 19.35
N GLY A 187 22.02 -4.78 20.06
CA GLY A 187 23.36 -4.39 19.62
C GLY A 187 24.54 -5.34 19.87
N SER A 188 24.39 -6.56 20.39
CA SER A 188 25.57 -7.40 20.72
C SER A 188 25.53 -8.88 20.33
N SER A 189 24.56 -9.33 19.52
CA SER A 189 24.49 -10.74 19.06
C SER A 189 24.21 -10.92 17.57
N GLY A 190 24.39 -9.89 16.74
CA GLY A 190 24.07 -9.98 15.30
C GLY A 190 22.56 -9.98 15.01
N LEU A 191 21.76 -9.41 15.91
CA LEU A 191 20.31 -9.29 15.77
C LEU A 191 19.94 -7.81 15.66
N GLY A 192 20.09 -7.26 14.45
CA GLY A 192 19.34 -6.07 14.09
C GLY A 192 17.86 -6.41 14.12
N GLY A 193 17.05 -5.53 14.68
CA GLY A 193 15.60 -5.57 14.62
C GLY A 193 15.14 -4.17 14.95
N GLY A 194 14.38 -3.56 14.08
CA GLY A 194 13.76 -2.27 14.28
C GLY A 194 12.26 -2.40 14.54
N ALA A 195 11.57 -1.27 14.48
CA ALA A 195 10.13 -1.20 14.67
C ALA A 195 9.45 -1.47 13.33
N HIS A 196 9.38 -2.75 12.96
CA HIS A 196 8.78 -3.19 11.70
C HIS A 196 7.35 -2.62 11.54
N ASN A 197 6.55 -2.73 12.61
CA ASN A 197 5.25 -2.09 12.68
C ASN A 197 5.06 -1.47 14.08
N ALA A 198 4.19 -0.49 14.19
CA ALA A 198 3.73 0.06 15.46
C ALA A 198 2.20 0.16 15.45
N GLN A 199 1.54 -0.05 16.58
CA GLN A 199 0.08 0.11 16.69
C GLN A 199 -0.35 0.88 17.92
N ILE A 200 -1.26 1.83 17.72
CA ILE A 200 -1.82 2.62 18.82
C ILE A 200 -3.00 1.84 19.40
N HIS A 201 -2.94 1.52 20.69
CA HIS A 201 -4.04 0.81 21.35
C HIS A 201 -5.37 1.60 21.24
N PRO A 202 -6.55 0.95 21.14
CA PRO A 202 -7.84 1.65 20.97
C PRO A 202 -8.19 2.68 22.05
N SER A 203 -7.61 2.57 23.26
CA SER A 203 -7.77 3.61 24.30
C SER A 203 -6.91 4.86 24.07
N GLY A 204 -5.89 4.80 23.21
CA GLY A 204 -4.88 5.85 23.00
C GLY A 204 -3.86 5.98 24.13
N GLN A 205 -3.83 5.04 25.09
CA GLN A 205 -2.97 5.14 26.27
C GLN A 205 -1.57 4.54 26.08
N TYR A 206 -1.37 3.73 25.05
CA TYR A 206 -0.06 3.16 24.74
C TYR A 206 0.07 2.79 23.27
N ILE A 207 1.31 2.63 22.83
CA ILE A 207 1.70 2.13 21.51
C ILE A 207 2.37 0.77 21.69
N THR A 208 2.06 -0.18 20.81
CA THR A 208 2.88 -1.38 20.60
C THR A 208 3.91 -1.13 19.53
N MET A 209 5.13 -1.58 19.74
CA MET A 209 6.20 -1.58 18.73
C MET A 209 6.66 -3.02 18.51
N LEU A 210 6.57 -3.50 17.26
CA LEU A 210 6.80 -4.89 16.90
C LEU A 210 8.22 -5.08 16.41
N ASN A 211 8.84 -6.17 16.86
CA ASN A 211 10.22 -6.50 16.54
C ASN A 211 10.26 -7.98 16.13
N PRO A 212 10.25 -8.32 14.84
CA PRO A 212 10.13 -9.71 14.40
C PRO A 212 11.45 -10.51 14.55
N ARG A 213 12.62 -9.86 14.42
CA ARG A 213 13.90 -10.58 14.27
C ARG A 213 14.40 -11.22 15.59
N GLY A 214 14.83 -12.49 15.51
CA GLY A 214 15.70 -13.16 16.49
C GLY A 214 15.11 -13.41 17.89
N ASN A 215 14.03 -14.21 17.99
CA ASN A 215 13.20 -14.32 19.20
C ASN A 215 12.65 -12.96 19.61
N GLY A 216 11.87 -12.38 18.69
CA GLY A 216 11.31 -11.05 18.71
C GLY A 216 10.39 -10.72 19.89
N SER A 217 9.85 -9.51 19.85
CA SER A 217 9.09 -8.93 20.96
C SER A 217 8.04 -7.92 20.53
N VAL A 218 7.05 -7.73 21.38
CA VAL A 218 6.13 -6.59 21.32
C VAL A 218 6.44 -5.64 22.47
N ASP A 219 6.97 -4.47 22.16
CA ASP A 219 7.28 -3.44 23.14
C ASP A 219 6.08 -2.54 23.40
N ILE A 220 5.95 -2.07 24.65
CA ILE A 220 4.86 -1.22 25.10
C ILE A 220 5.41 0.15 25.49
N VAL A 221 4.97 1.16 24.76
CA VAL A 221 5.25 2.57 25.02
C VAL A 221 4.04 3.20 25.67
N ASP A 222 4.12 3.50 26.97
CA ASP A 222 3.07 4.16 27.74
C ASP A 222 3.00 5.66 27.39
N LEU A 223 1.79 6.16 27.14
CA LEU A 223 1.49 7.55 26.77
C LEU A 223 0.73 8.33 27.85
N ARG A 224 0.33 7.71 28.96
CA ARG A 224 -0.64 8.30 29.92
C ARG A 224 -0.15 9.58 30.60
N ASP A 225 1.15 9.69 30.84
CA ASP A 225 1.74 10.83 31.55
C ASP A 225 2.27 11.91 30.59
N GLY A 226 1.97 11.82 29.29
CA GLY A 226 2.51 12.72 28.25
C GLY A 226 3.98 12.49 27.90
N ALA A 227 4.74 11.79 28.75
CA ALA A 227 6.05 11.26 28.44
C ALA A 227 5.93 9.88 27.79
N MET A 228 6.60 9.67 26.65
CA MET A 228 6.67 8.38 25.97
C MET A 228 7.63 7.46 26.69
N LYS A 229 7.09 6.47 27.41
CA LYS A 229 7.89 5.57 28.25
C LYS A 229 7.84 4.14 27.73
N HIS A 230 8.95 3.65 27.22
CA HIS A 230 9.13 2.22 26.95
C HIS A 230 9.12 1.46 28.29
N THR A 231 7.99 0.82 28.60
CA THR A 231 7.69 0.29 29.94
C THR A 231 7.82 -1.22 30.00
N TRP A 232 7.28 -1.91 28.99
CA TRP A 232 7.25 -3.37 28.94
C TRP A 232 7.80 -3.89 27.62
N ARG A 233 8.45 -5.05 27.68
CA ARG A 233 8.83 -5.85 26.52
C ARG A 233 8.15 -7.22 26.64
N ILE A 234 7.17 -7.48 25.80
CA ILE A 234 6.44 -8.75 25.78
C ILE A 234 7.24 -9.76 24.96
N VAL A 235 7.54 -10.92 25.54
CA VAL A 235 8.34 -11.99 24.94
C VAL A 235 7.75 -13.37 25.22
N GLN A 236 8.35 -14.42 24.64
CA GLN A 236 8.13 -15.81 25.09
C GLN A 236 9.02 -16.19 26.28
N ASP A 237 8.69 -17.32 26.93
CA ASP A 237 9.33 -17.76 28.18
C ASP A 237 10.85 -17.90 28.05
N ALA A 238 11.32 -18.48 26.95
CA ALA A 238 12.76 -18.69 26.72
C ALA A 238 13.55 -17.37 26.61
N SER A 239 12.92 -16.34 26.07
CA SER A 239 13.52 -15.02 25.84
C SER A 239 13.64 -14.16 27.09
N LEU A 240 13.02 -14.55 28.21
CA LEU A 240 13.20 -13.84 29.51
C LEU A 240 14.67 -13.86 29.99
N THR A 241 15.46 -14.82 29.50
CA THR A 241 16.89 -14.93 29.82
C THR A 241 17.80 -14.12 28.89
N ASN A 242 17.24 -13.47 27.85
CA ASN A 242 18.00 -12.63 26.93
C ASN A 242 18.69 -11.48 27.68
N VAL A 243 19.87 -11.06 27.20
CA VAL A 243 20.64 -9.94 27.76
C VAL A 243 19.79 -8.66 27.85
N ALA A 244 18.91 -8.41 26.88
CA ALA A 244 18.00 -7.26 26.90
C ALA A 244 17.03 -7.30 28.09
N CYS A 245 16.65 -8.49 28.55
CA CYS A 245 15.73 -8.68 29.68
C CYS A 245 16.42 -8.75 31.05
N THR A 246 17.72 -9.02 31.06
CA THR A 246 18.51 -9.25 32.29
C THR A 246 19.47 -8.11 32.61
N THR A 247 19.72 -7.19 31.67
CA THR A 247 20.62 -6.05 31.87
C THR A 247 20.02 -5.05 32.87
N PRO A 248 20.70 -4.75 33.99
CA PRO A 248 20.25 -3.74 34.92
C PRO A 248 20.24 -2.34 34.29
N GLY A 249 19.20 -1.54 34.58
CA GLY A 249 19.11 -0.16 34.13
C GLY A 249 18.46 0.05 32.76
N MET A 250 17.94 -1.02 32.12
CA MET A 250 17.04 -0.88 30.97
C MET A 250 15.79 -0.08 31.36
N SER A 251 15.29 0.75 30.43
CA SER A 251 14.09 1.56 30.62
C SER A 251 12.82 0.73 30.78
N PHE A 252 12.83 -0.50 30.25
CA PHE A 252 11.70 -1.43 30.23
C PHE A 252 11.96 -2.68 31.07
N ARG A 253 10.90 -3.46 31.32
CA ARG A 253 10.98 -4.80 31.91
C ARG A 253 10.38 -5.83 30.96
N CYS A 254 11.00 -7.01 30.87
CA CYS A 254 10.42 -8.10 30.10
C CYS A 254 9.30 -8.81 30.87
N ILE A 255 8.23 -9.13 30.17
CA ILE A 255 7.10 -9.94 30.65
C ILE A 255 6.80 -11.03 29.61
N SER A 256 6.38 -12.21 30.07
CA SER A 256 6.14 -13.34 29.17
C SER A 256 4.67 -13.54 28.86
N ILE A 257 4.37 -13.93 27.62
CA ILE A 257 3.06 -14.43 27.19
C ILE A 257 2.73 -15.83 27.73
N GLY A 258 3.64 -16.46 28.48
CA GLY A 258 3.48 -17.78 29.08
C GLY A 258 3.49 -18.92 28.07
N ARG A 259 4.29 -18.79 27.00
CA ARG A 259 4.48 -19.85 25.99
C ARG A 259 5.96 -20.23 25.86
N PRO A 260 6.26 -21.52 25.71
CA PRO A 260 7.58 -21.99 25.29
C PRO A 260 7.78 -21.81 23.78
N GLY A 261 9.04 -21.80 23.34
CA GLY A 261 9.41 -21.79 21.91
C GLY A 261 10.12 -20.51 21.47
N THR A 262 10.01 -20.24 20.17
CA THR A 262 10.43 -18.99 19.53
C THR A 262 9.21 -18.14 19.18
N TRP A 263 9.38 -16.82 19.14
CA TRP A 263 8.34 -15.88 18.71
C TRP A 263 8.97 -14.85 17.79
N SER A 264 8.25 -14.47 16.74
CA SER A 264 8.69 -13.49 15.75
C SER A 264 7.48 -12.63 15.38
N PRO A 265 6.99 -11.80 16.31
CA PRO A 265 5.78 -11.00 16.08
C PRO A 265 6.03 -10.01 14.94
N HIS A 266 5.20 -10.07 13.91
CA HIS A 266 5.36 -9.33 12.66
C HIS A 266 4.36 -8.19 12.58
N ASP A 267 3.08 -8.54 12.44
CA ASP A 267 1.96 -7.62 12.56
C ASP A 267 1.03 -8.01 13.71
N LEU A 268 0.27 -7.04 14.23
CA LEU A 268 -0.78 -7.32 15.18
C LEU A 268 -2.07 -6.57 14.86
N HIS A 269 -3.17 -6.93 15.50
CA HIS A 269 -4.35 -6.09 15.58
C HIS A 269 -5.00 -6.17 16.96
N PHE A 270 -5.69 -5.12 17.39
CA PHE A 270 -6.43 -5.11 18.64
C PHE A 270 -7.91 -5.47 18.43
N SER A 271 -8.50 -6.15 19.41
CA SER A 271 -9.96 -6.20 19.55
C SER A 271 -10.54 -4.81 19.73
N ARG A 272 -11.82 -4.64 19.38
CA ARG A 272 -12.55 -3.36 19.52
C ARG A 272 -12.46 -2.72 20.90
N ASP A 273 -12.47 -3.55 21.94
CA ASP A 273 -12.37 -3.13 23.33
C ASP A 273 -10.93 -2.97 23.83
N GLY A 274 -9.95 -3.26 22.98
CA GLY A 274 -8.51 -3.22 23.27
C GLY A 274 -8.01 -4.33 24.20
N ARG A 275 -8.87 -5.24 24.64
CA ARG A 275 -8.51 -6.25 25.65
C ARG A 275 -7.70 -7.41 25.08
N THR A 276 -7.80 -7.64 23.77
CA THR A 276 -7.17 -8.75 23.07
C THR A 276 -6.28 -8.22 21.96
N MET A 277 -5.11 -8.84 21.82
CA MET A 277 -4.16 -8.61 20.74
C MET A 277 -4.04 -9.89 19.91
N TYR A 278 -4.18 -9.77 18.60
CA TYR A 278 -4.01 -10.85 17.62
C TYR A 278 -2.68 -10.61 16.92
N VAL A 279 -1.69 -11.47 17.15
CA VAL A 279 -0.32 -11.24 16.69
C VAL A 279 0.05 -12.31 15.67
N ALA A 280 0.18 -11.90 14.41
CA ALA A 280 0.79 -12.72 13.38
C ALA A 280 2.30 -12.81 13.63
N ALA A 281 2.86 -13.99 13.36
CA ALA A 281 4.27 -14.24 13.67
C ALA A 281 4.99 -14.98 12.54
N VAL A 282 5.99 -14.34 11.95
CA VAL A 282 6.76 -14.93 10.84
C VAL A 282 7.62 -16.07 11.38
N GLY A 283 7.30 -17.30 11.00
CA GLY A 283 8.00 -18.51 11.47
C GLY A 283 7.41 -19.18 12.72
N ASN A 284 6.28 -18.69 13.26
CA ASN A 284 5.58 -19.29 14.40
C ASN A 284 4.06 -19.05 14.33
N ASP A 285 3.27 -19.70 15.20
CA ASP A 285 1.80 -19.54 15.22
C ASP A 285 1.35 -18.08 15.40
N THR A 286 0.19 -17.74 14.83
CA THR A 286 -0.54 -16.54 15.24
C THR A 286 -1.03 -16.69 16.69
N VAL A 287 -0.65 -15.74 17.55
CA VAL A 287 -0.94 -15.81 18.99
C VAL A 287 -2.02 -14.80 19.37
N ILE A 288 -3.02 -15.27 20.12
CA ILE A 288 -4.07 -14.43 20.68
C ILE A 288 -3.74 -14.16 22.15
N VAL A 289 -3.50 -12.90 22.50
CA VAL A 289 -2.97 -12.47 23.79
C VAL A 289 -3.97 -11.57 24.51
N ASP A 290 -4.24 -11.86 25.78
CA ASP A 290 -4.98 -10.97 26.68
C ASP A 290 -4.03 -9.89 27.20
N VAL A 291 -4.36 -8.64 26.87
CA VAL A 291 -3.57 -7.44 27.15
C VAL A 291 -4.35 -6.43 28.00
N ALA A 292 -5.50 -6.83 28.57
CA ALA A 292 -6.38 -5.93 29.33
C ALA A 292 -5.67 -5.22 30.50
N ASN A 293 -4.61 -5.80 31.04
CA ASN A 293 -3.81 -5.28 32.15
C ASN A 293 -2.32 -5.12 31.79
N VAL A 294 -1.99 -4.95 30.50
CA VAL A 294 -0.60 -4.89 30.02
C VAL A 294 0.22 -3.80 30.71
N LEU A 295 -0.37 -2.63 30.98
CA LEU A 295 0.30 -1.52 31.67
C LEU A 295 0.66 -1.84 33.14
N ALA A 296 0.01 -2.83 33.74
CA ALA A 296 0.36 -3.39 35.05
C ALA A 296 1.36 -4.56 34.96
N GLY A 297 1.91 -4.84 33.77
CA GLY A 297 2.85 -5.93 33.54
C GLY A 297 2.21 -7.31 33.43
N GLN A 298 0.91 -7.37 33.14
CA GLN A 298 0.16 -8.63 33.05
C GLN A 298 -0.28 -8.90 31.61
N VAL A 299 0.21 -10.01 31.07
CA VAL A 299 -0.19 -10.56 29.77
C VAL A 299 -0.32 -12.06 29.88
N ARG A 300 -1.13 -12.67 29.02
CA ARG A 300 -1.18 -14.13 28.87
C ARG A 300 -1.69 -14.50 27.50
N THR A 301 -1.18 -15.61 26.96
CA THR A 301 -1.81 -16.24 25.81
C THR A 301 -3.19 -16.76 26.20
N ILE A 302 -4.20 -16.46 25.39
CA ILE A 302 -5.55 -17.03 25.52
C ILE A 302 -5.86 -18.08 24.47
N GLY A 303 -5.31 -17.95 23.27
CA GLY A 303 -5.51 -18.89 22.18
C GLY A 303 -4.45 -18.79 21.11
N VAL A 304 -4.50 -19.72 20.17
CA VAL A 304 -3.48 -19.88 19.12
C VAL A 304 -4.18 -20.32 17.85
N ALA A 305 -3.92 -19.63 16.75
CA ALA A 305 -4.22 -20.13 15.42
C ALA A 305 -2.92 -20.73 14.86
N PRO A 306 -2.77 -22.07 14.89
CA PRO A 306 -1.49 -22.72 14.62
C PRO A 306 -1.03 -22.56 13.18
N ASN A 307 0.28 -22.40 13.00
CA ASN A 307 0.94 -22.67 11.75
C ASN A 307 1.22 -24.17 11.70
N THR A 308 0.88 -24.84 10.61
CA THR A 308 1.14 -26.28 10.48
C THR A 308 2.31 -26.50 9.55
N VAL A 309 3.37 -27.10 10.09
CA VAL A 309 4.60 -27.44 9.35
C VAL A 309 4.43 -28.80 8.67
N ASP A 310 3.54 -28.90 7.67
CA ASP A 310 3.62 -30.05 6.77
C ASP A 310 4.83 -29.84 5.84
N ALA A 311 5.67 -30.86 5.70
CA ALA A 311 6.81 -30.86 4.76
C ALA A 311 6.36 -30.76 3.28
N VAL A 312 5.07 -30.99 3.02
CA VAL A 312 4.42 -30.85 1.72
C VAL A 312 3.59 -29.57 1.76
N ASP A 313 3.94 -28.60 0.92
CA ASP A 313 3.15 -27.39 0.73
C ASP A 313 1.75 -27.78 0.24
N ASN A 314 0.75 -27.55 1.07
CA ASN A 314 -0.64 -27.74 0.71
C ASN A 314 -1.40 -26.53 1.23
N SER A 315 -2.37 -26.07 0.44
CA SER A 315 -3.14 -24.83 0.68
C SER A 315 -3.84 -24.80 2.03
N ASN A 316 -3.90 -25.90 2.78
CA ASN A 316 -4.71 -25.99 3.99
C ASN A 316 -3.99 -25.49 5.24
N ASN A 317 -2.70 -25.14 5.17
CA ASN A 317 -1.89 -24.75 6.34
C ASN A 317 -1.36 -23.32 6.20
N VAL A 318 -1.27 -22.59 7.32
CA VAL A 318 -0.50 -21.34 7.37
C VAL A 318 0.95 -21.74 7.48
N ALA A 319 1.78 -21.38 6.51
CA ALA A 319 3.20 -21.65 6.56
C ALA A 319 4.01 -20.48 7.12
N ILE A 320 3.74 -19.25 6.67
CA ILE A 320 4.33 -18.03 7.22
C ILE A 320 3.20 -17.05 7.58
N SER A 321 2.87 -16.95 8.86
CA SER A 321 1.90 -15.96 9.35
C SER A 321 2.49 -14.56 9.23
N HIS A 322 1.95 -13.76 8.32
CA HIS A 322 2.44 -12.41 8.02
C HIS A 322 1.61 -11.34 8.73
N GLN A 323 0.35 -11.19 8.33
CA GLN A 323 -0.60 -10.28 8.97
C GLN A 323 -1.81 -11.03 9.55
N SER A 324 -2.37 -10.48 10.63
CA SER A 324 -3.67 -10.90 11.16
C SER A 324 -4.58 -9.73 11.46
N ASP A 325 -5.85 -9.82 11.07
CA ASP A 325 -6.89 -8.85 11.37
C ASP A 325 -8.20 -9.58 11.71
N ILE A 326 -9.11 -8.88 12.39
CA ILE A 326 -10.39 -9.42 12.83
C ILE A 326 -11.56 -8.69 12.18
N THR A 327 -12.65 -9.40 11.94
CA THR A 327 -13.87 -8.78 11.41
C THR A 327 -14.45 -7.79 12.43
N ALA A 328 -15.18 -6.78 11.95
CA ALA A 328 -15.70 -5.75 12.85
C ALA A 328 -16.68 -6.28 13.93
N ASP A 329 -17.28 -7.45 13.68
CA ASP A 329 -18.13 -8.19 14.63
C ASP A 329 -17.35 -9.08 15.61
N GLY A 330 -16.02 -9.14 15.48
CA GLY A 330 -15.10 -9.93 16.31
C GLY A 330 -15.21 -11.45 16.12
N LYS A 331 -15.93 -11.92 15.08
CA LYS A 331 -16.25 -13.35 14.92
C LYS A 331 -15.29 -14.12 14.05
N LEU A 332 -14.59 -13.47 13.13
CA LEU A 332 -13.58 -14.11 12.27
C LEU A 332 -12.23 -13.45 12.49
N LEU A 333 -11.19 -14.28 12.55
CA LEU A 333 -9.79 -13.91 12.46
C LEU A 333 -9.29 -14.34 11.08
N VAL A 334 -8.67 -13.43 10.37
CA VAL A 334 -8.02 -13.69 9.08
C VAL A 334 -6.52 -13.63 9.29
N VAL A 335 -5.80 -14.63 8.79
CA VAL A 335 -4.33 -14.69 8.83
C VAL A 335 -3.84 -14.90 7.41
N THR A 336 -2.93 -14.03 6.96
CA THR A 336 -2.31 -14.16 5.64
C THR A 336 -1.07 -15.04 5.69
N ASP A 337 -0.87 -15.80 4.61
CA ASP A 337 0.32 -16.63 4.40
C ASP A 337 1.28 -15.97 3.40
N GLU A 338 2.48 -15.63 3.86
CA GLU A 338 3.56 -15.03 3.06
C GLU A 338 4.52 -16.08 2.49
N ARG A 339 4.31 -17.39 2.70
CA ARG A 339 5.16 -18.38 2.02
C ARG A 339 5.16 -18.18 0.50
N GLY A 340 4.05 -17.67 -0.04
CA GLY A 340 3.84 -17.12 -1.40
C GLY A 340 4.83 -16.06 -1.89
N GLY A 341 5.79 -15.66 -1.06
CA GLY A 341 6.95 -14.84 -1.41
C GLY A 341 6.79 -13.38 -1.07
N GLY A 342 7.63 -12.89 -0.17
CA GLY A 342 8.17 -11.54 -0.37
C GLY A 342 8.85 -11.45 -1.74
N LEU A 343 9.79 -10.52 -1.91
CA LEU A 343 10.46 -10.31 -3.20
C LEU A 343 11.23 -11.54 -3.75
N ASP A 344 11.41 -12.61 -2.95
CA ASP A 344 12.24 -13.77 -3.25
C ASP A 344 11.50 -15.01 -3.81
N HIS A 345 10.15 -15.03 -3.88
CA HIS A 345 9.41 -16.17 -4.46
C HIS A 345 8.33 -15.76 -5.47
N THR A 346 8.66 -15.98 -6.74
CA THR A 346 7.99 -15.37 -7.89
C THR A 346 7.21 -16.35 -8.78
N ASP A 347 7.23 -17.63 -8.43
CA ASP A 347 6.56 -18.72 -9.16
C ASP A 347 5.13 -19.02 -8.64
N CYS A 348 4.50 -18.04 -8.00
CA CYS A 348 3.27 -18.25 -7.25
C CYS A 348 2.10 -18.80 -8.11
N ASN A 349 1.46 -19.86 -7.61
CA ASN A 349 0.28 -20.51 -8.20
C ASN A 349 0.41 -20.84 -9.71
N THR A 350 1.63 -21.12 -10.18
CA THR A 350 1.93 -21.51 -11.56
C THR A 350 1.67 -22.99 -11.85
N ASP A 351 1.70 -23.85 -10.82
CA ASP A 351 1.35 -25.26 -10.91
C ASP A 351 0.67 -25.80 -9.62
N PRO A 352 0.03 -26.99 -9.66
CA PRO A 352 -0.68 -27.56 -8.51
C PRO A 352 0.16 -27.83 -7.25
N ASN A 353 1.49 -27.89 -7.39
CA ASN A 353 2.48 -28.04 -6.32
C ASN A 353 3.28 -26.74 -6.07
N GLY A 354 2.95 -25.66 -6.78
CA GLY A 354 3.57 -24.36 -6.62
C GLY A 354 3.23 -23.73 -5.28
N ILE A 355 4.03 -22.72 -4.91
CA ILE A 355 3.87 -21.99 -3.65
C ILE A 355 2.53 -21.26 -3.63
N ILE A 356 1.84 -21.34 -2.49
CA ILE A 356 0.45 -20.92 -2.32
C ILE A 356 0.38 -19.67 -1.44
N GLY A 357 0.00 -18.54 -2.04
CA GLY A 357 -0.42 -17.35 -1.30
C GLY A 357 -1.93 -17.40 -1.02
N GLY A 358 -2.33 -17.08 0.22
CA GLY A 358 -3.73 -17.13 0.60
C GLY A 358 -4.05 -16.52 1.96
N ALA A 359 -5.36 -16.44 2.25
CA ALA A 359 -5.90 -15.93 3.50
C ALA A 359 -6.66 -17.05 4.23
N HIS A 360 -6.20 -17.39 5.42
CA HIS A 360 -6.82 -18.42 6.25
C HIS A 360 -7.83 -17.81 7.21
N VAL A 361 -8.99 -18.43 7.31
CA VAL A 361 -10.11 -17.89 8.08
C VAL A 361 -10.41 -18.78 9.28
N TRP A 362 -10.42 -18.17 10.46
CA TRP A 362 -10.69 -18.81 11.74
C TRP A 362 -11.92 -18.20 12.39
N ALA A 363 -12.88 -19.02 12.81
CA ALA A 363 -13.98 -18.60 13.64
C ALA A 363 -13.50 -18.42 15.10
N LEU A 364 -13.82 -17.27 15.67
CA LEU A 364 -13.65 -16.92 17.08
C LEU A 364 -14.97 -16.92 17.86
N ALA A 365 -16.07 -17.26 17.20
CA ALA A 365 -17.40 -17.38 17.79
C ALA A 365 -18.26 -18.32 16.92
N PRO A 366 -19.37 -18.88 17.45
CA PRO A 366 -20.28 -19.68 16.65
C PRO A 366 -20.81 -18.93 15.43
N ILE A 367 -20.70 -19.56 14.27
CA ILE A 367 -21.20 -19.06 12.99
C ILE A 367 -22.51 -19.78 12.64
N ALA A 368 -23.54 -19.02 12.27
CA ALA A 368 -24.83 -19.59 11.90
C ALA A 368 -24.69 -20.54 10.69
N GLY A 369 -25.31 -21.71 10.77
CA GLY A 369 -25.23 -22.74 9.73
C GLY A 369 -23.91 -23.52 9.72
N ARG A 370 -23.04 -23.36 10.74
CA ARG A 370 -21.74 -24.02 10.85
C ARG A 370 -21.58 -24.75 12.19
N PRO A 371 -22.14 -25.97 12.33
CA PRO A 371 -22.09 -26.74 13.58
C PRO A 371 -20.67 -26.99 14.11
N GLU A 372 -19.68 -27.10 13.22
CA GLU A 372 -18.27 -27.26 13.55
C GLU A 372 -17.71 -26.09 14.37
N THR A 373 -18.34 -24.91 14.28
CA THR A 373 -17.95 -23.70 15.03
C THR A 373 -18.69 -23.53 16.36
N ALA A 374 -19.51 -24.50 16.78
CA ALA A 374 -20.38 -24.36 17.96
C ALA A 374 -19.64 -24.00 19.26
N ASN A 375 -18.36 -24.40 19.37
CA ASN A 375 -17.50 -24.12 20.52
C ASN A 375 -16.37 -23.12 20.20
N ALA A 376 -16.43 -22.46 19.04
CA ALA A 376 -15.41 -21.48 18.65
C ALA A 376 -15.38 -20.31 19.63
N SER A 377 -14.18 -19.94 20.06
CA SER A 377 -13.90 -18.80 20.95
C SER A 377 -12.49 -18.27 20.67
N PRO A 378 -12.10 -17.07 21.15
CA PRO A 378 -10.70 -16.65 21.10
C PRO A 378 -9.74 -17.63 21.80
N ALA A 379 -10.22 -18.40 22.78
CA ALA A 379 -9.42 -19.41 23.46
C ALA A 379 -9.37 -20.77 22.75
N SER A 380 -10.22 -20.96 21.74
CA SER A 380 -10.31 -22.18 20.93
C SER A 380 -10.77 -21.79 19.53
N PRO A 381 -9.90 -21.09 18.76
CA PRO A 381 -10.24 -20.69 17.40
C PRO A 381 -10.42 -21.92 16.53
N VAL A 382 -11.42 -21.88 15.64
CA VAL A 382 -11.75 -23.00 14.75
C VAL A 382 -11.52 -22.59 13.30
N LYS A 383 -10.61 -23.24 12.60
CA LYS A 383 -10.38 -22.97 11.16
C LYS A 383 -11.63 -23.36 10.37
N ILE A 384 -12.14 -22.43 9.56
CA ILE A 384 -13.33 -22.66 8.71
C ILE A 384 -13.00 -22.77 7.23
N GLY A 385 -11.82 -22.32 6.81
CA GLY A 385 -11.29 -22.59 5.48
C GLY A 385 -10.17 -21.63 5.08
N ILE A 386 -9.91 -21.59 3.77
CA ILE A 386 -8.91 -20.75 3.13
C ILE A 386 -9.49 -20.14 1.85
N TRP A 387 -9.12 -18.89 1.59
CA TRP A 387 -9.14 -18.30 0.26
C TRP A 387 -7.74 -18.36 -0.36
N VAL A 388 -7.59 -18.96 -1.53
CA VAL A 388 -6.34 -19.02 -2.28
C VAL A 388 -6.43 -18.05 -3.43
N TYR A 389 -5.35 -17.28 -3.63
CA TYR A 389 -5.23 -16.33 -4.73
C TYR A 389 -5.53 -17.00 -6.10
N PRO A 390 -6.60 -16.58 -6.80
CA PRO A 390 -6.86 -17.02 -8.17
C PRO A 390 -5.78 -16.51 -9.10
N ASN A 391 -5.40 -17.31 -10.10
CA ASN A 391 -4.43 -16.93 -11.12
C ASN A 391 -5.15 -16.47 -12.41
N PRO A 392 -5.60 -15.20 -12.51
CA PRO A 392 -6.26 -14.72 -13.72
C PRO A 392 -5.26 -14.63 -14.87
N GLY A 393 -5.76 -14.69 -16.10
CA GLY A 393 -4.96 -14.34 -17.27
C GLY A 393 -4.47 -12.90 -17.15
N LEU A 394 -3.15 -12.71 -17.27
CA LEU A 394 -2.50 -11.39 -17.23
C LEU A 394 -2.08 -10.99 -18.64
N LEU A 395 -2.37 -9.75 -19.01
CA LEU A 395 -1.69 -9.12 -20.14
C LEU A 395 -0.22 -8.88 -19.81
N VAL A 396 0.58 -8.66 -20.87
CA VAL A 396 2.00 -8.32 -20.78
C VAL A 396 2.18 -7.07 -19.93
N ASP A 397 3.18 -7.08 -19.06
CA ASP A 397 3.55 -5.89 -18.30
C ASP A 397 4.37 -4.96 -19.20
N ALA A 398 3.75 -3.86 -19.64
CA ALA A 398 4.44 -2.87 -20.46
C ALA A 398 5.59 -2.16 -19.71
N LEU A 399 5.64 -2.26 -18.37
CA LEU A 399 6.70 -1.70 -17.55
C LEU A 399 7.79 -2.72 -17.20
N GLU A 400 7.72 -3.97 -17.66
CA GLU A 400 8.73 -5.01 -17.40
C GLU A 400 10.18 -4.53 -17.61
N PRO A 401 10.54 -3.80 -18.68
CA PRO A 401 11.91 -3.30 -18.85
C PRO A 401 12.31 -2.25 -17.80
N ALA A 402 11.37 -1.39 -17.38
CA ALA A 402 11.61 -0.36 -16.37
C ALA A 402 11.72 -0.97 -14.97
N LEU A 403 10.89 -1.97 -14.68
CA LEU A 403 10.93 -2.73 -13.45
C LEU A 403 12.24 -3.53 -13.36
N ALA A 404 12.68 -4.16 -14.46
CA ALA A 404 13.97 -4.87 -14.52
C ALA A 404 15.16 -3.96 -14.22
N ALA A 405 15.10 -2.69 -14.64
CA ALA A 405 16.15 -1.72 -14.35
C ALA A 405 16.28 -1.36 -12.86
N ILE A 406 15.22 -1.58 -12.07
CA ILE A 406 15.19 -1.38 -10.61
C ILE A 406 15.17 -2.71 -9.83
N GLY A 407 15.45 -3.84 -10.51
CA GLY A 407 15.55 -5.16 -9.87
C GLY A 407 14.22 -5.80 -9.49
N ARG A 408 13.11 -5.38 -10.11
CA ARG A 408 11.76 -5.92 -9.87
C ARG A 408 11.28 -6.58 -11.15
N THR A 409 11.17 -7.89 -11.24
CA THR A 409 10.90 -8.53 -12.55
C THR A 409 9.78 -9.54 -12.55
N GLU A 410 9.28 -9.97 -11.40
CA GLU A 410 8.38 -11.12 -11.38
C GLU A 410 7.28 -11.00 -10.31
N ARG A 411 6.26 -11.84 -10.45
CA ARG A 411 5.01 -11.82 -9.71
C ARG A 411 5.12 -12.62 -8.42
N ALA A 412 4.88 -12.01 -7.27
CA ALA A 412 4.54 -12.76 -6.06
C ALA A 412 3.00 -12.86 -5.90
N CYS A 413 2.50 -13.69 -4.99
CA CYS A 413 1.11 -13.56 -4.52
C CYS A 413 1.02 -13.52 -2.99
N THR A 414 2.00 -12.89 -2.36
CA THR A 414 1.92 -12.59 -0.93
C THR A 414 0.92 -11.49 -0.70
N ILE A 415 -0.03 -11.77 0.19
CA ILE A 415 -0.84 -10.72 0.77
C ILE A 415 0.03 -10.03 1.83
N HIS A 416 0.47 -8.82 1.53
CA HIS A 416 1.32 -8.06 2.44
C HIS A 416 0.44 -7.37 3.50
N VAL A 417 -0.13 -6.20 3.20
CA VAL A 417 -1.05 -5.51 4.12
C VAL A 417 -2.49 -5.47 3.61
N PHE A 418 -3.44 -5.82 4.50
CA PHE A 418 -4.88 -5.85 4.26
C PHE A 418 -5.67 -5.18 5.40
N ARG A 419 -6.94 -4.87 5.12
CA ARG A 419 -7.90 -4.38 6.13
C ARG A 419 -9.27 -5.02 5.93
N LEU A 420 -9.84 -5.56 7.01
CA LEU A 420 -11.24 -5.99 7.04
C LEU A 420 -12.20 -4.79 7.11
N GLY A 421 -13.34 -4.96 6.45
CA GLY A 421 -14.39 -3.97 6.34
C GLY A 421 -15.01 -3.61 7.69
N GLY A 422 -15.47 -2.36 7.82
CA GLY A 422 -16.00 -1.84 9.07
C GLY A 422 -14.94 -1.59 10.15
N ASN A 423 -13.66 -1.73 9.83
CA ASN A 423 -12.56 -1.38 10.72
C ASN A 423 -11.95 -0.01 10.37
N GLY A 424 -11.47 0.73 11.38
CA GLY A 424 -10.82 2.05 11.25
C GLY A 424 -9.31 1.98 11.39
N SER A 425 -8.60 3.06 11.70
CA SER A 425 -7.13 3.01 11.74
C SER A 425 -6.52 2.17 12.88
N VAL A 426 -7.19 2.03 14.02
CA VAL A 426 -6.58 1.43 15.24
C VAL A 426 -7.31 0.22 15.79
N SER A 427 -8.48 -0.12 15.24
CA SER A 427 -9.36 -1.21 15.71
C SER A 427 -10.57 -1.40 14.78
N PRO A 428 -11.37 -2.46 14.92
CA PRO A 428 -12.77 -2.43 14.52
C PRO A 428 -13.54 -1.19 15.02
N GLY A 429 -14.22 -0.48 14.12
CA GLY A 429 -14.97 0.74 14.44
C GLY A 429 -14.21 2.05 14.19
N GLU A 430 -14.69 3.17 14.76
CA GLU A 430 -14.19 4.53 14.52
C GLU A 430 -12.67 4.69 14.76
N ALA A 431 -11.98 5.40 13.86
CA ALA A 431 -10.55 5.66 13.97
C ALA A 431 -10.21 6.51 15.22
N TYR A 432 -11.03 7.53 15.52
CA TYR A 432 -10.95 8.36 16.72
C TYR A 432 -12.30 9.04 16.98
N PRO A 433 -12.74 9.25 18.24
CA PRO A 433 -14.02 9.89 18.52
C PRO A 433 -14.17 11.25 17.82
N GLY A 434 -15.23 11.40 17.03
CA GLY A 434 -15.53 12.63 16.27
C GLY A 434 -14.82 12.75 14.93
N LEU A 435 -13.99 11.78 14.54
CA LEU A 435 -13.34 11.70 13.25
C LEU A 435 -13.77 10.42 12.54
N ASP A 436 -14.13 10.52 11.26
CA ASP A 436 -14.36 9.35 10.40
C ASP A 436 -13.02 8.85 9.84
N GLY A 437 -12.90 7.55 9.62
CA GLY A 437 -11.70 6.84 9.22
C GLY A 437 -11.94 5.34 9.02
N VAL A 438 -13.21 4.93 8.90
CA VAL A 438 -13.63 3.52 8.91
C VAL A 438 -13.99 3.09 7.50
N SER A 439 -13.55 1.88 7.15
CA SER A 439 -14.03 1.21 5.94
C SER A 439 -15.57 1.10 5.94
N ARG A 440 -16.19 1.43 4.80
CA ARG A 440 -17.62 1.22 4.56
C ARG A 440 -17.94 -0.16 3.99
N LEU A 441 -16.92 -0.99 3.72
CA LEU A 441 -17.15 -2.38 3.35
C LEU A 441 -17.92 -3.12 4.44
N PRO A 442 -18.78 -4.08 4.06
CA PRO A 442 -19.36 -5.02 5.00
C PRO A 442 -18.31 -5.68 5.89
N SER A 443 -18.67 -6.00 7.14
CA SER A 443 -17.74 -6.44 8.18
C SER A 443 -16.92 -7.70 7.87
N ARG A 444 -17.29 -8.46 6.85
CA ARG A 444 -16.64 -9.69 6.39
C ARG A 444 -16.04 -9.59 5.00
N GLN A 445 -16.02 -8.39 4.43
CA GLN A 445 -15.27 -8.12 3.22
C GLN A 445 -13.93 -7.50 3.58
N LEU A 446 -12.95 -7.58 2.68
CA LEU A 446 -11.64 -6.98 2.87
C LEU A 446 -11.02 -6.59 1.54
N THR A 447 -10.10 -5.65 1.59
CA THR A 447 -9.15 -5.37 0.52
C THR A 447 -7.78 -5.89 0.92
N THR A 448 -7.06 -6.48 -0.02
CA THR A 448 -5.71 -7.03 0.19
C THR A 448 -4.76 -6.48 -0.86
N ALA A 449 -3.56 -6.08 -0.44
CA ALA A 449 -2.46 -5.73 -1.33
C ALA A 449 -1.55 -6.92 -1.58
N HIS A 450 -1.06 -7.04 -2.82
CA HIS A 450 -0.18 -8.11 -3.23
C HIS A 450 1.01 -7.57 -4.02
N TYR A 451 2.22 -8.03 -3.66
CA TYR A 451 3.42 -7.86 -4.47
C TYR A 451 3.23 -8.50 -5.84
N GLY A 452 3.52 -7.77 -6.92
CA GLY A 452 3.32 -8.22 -8.30
C GLY A 452 1.89 -8.52 -8.74
N ALA A 453 0.89 -8.40 -7.86
CA ALA A 453 -0.49 -8.86 -8.11
C ALA A 453 -1.57 -7.86 -7.68
N GLY A 454 -1.19 -6.62 -7.35
CA GLY A 454 -2.10 -5.49 -7.21
C GLY A 454 -3.09 -5.61 -6.06
N VAL A 455 -4.29 -5.09 -6.28
CA VAL A 455 -5.33 -4.96 -5.26
C VAL A 455 -6.46 -5.95 -5.50
N TRP A 456 -6.91 -6.61 -4.43
CA TRP A 456 -8.02 -7.56 -4.47
C TRP A 456 -9.09 -7.20 -3.44
N TRP A 457 -10.34 -7.52 -3.77
CA TRP A 457 -11.51 -7.35 -2.92
C TRP A 457 -12.20 -8.71 -2.72
N LEU A 458 -12.32 -9.12 -1.45
CA LEU A 458 -12.78 -10.44 -1.04
C LEU A 458 -14.02 -10.36 -0.14
N ASP A 459 -14.84 -11.40 -0.15
CA ASP A 459 -15.99 -11.59 0.73
C ASP A 459 -15.94 -12.94 1.47
N LEU A 460 -15.73 -12.87 2.78
CA LEU A 460 -15.59 -14.00 3.69
C LEU A 460 -16.92 -14.41 4.35
N SER A 461 -18.05 -13.94 3.83
CA SER A 461 -19.36 -14.23 4.42
C SER A 461 -19.81 -15.69 4.26
N ALA A 462 -19.23 -16.40 3.30
CA ALA A 462 -19.64 -17.74 2.90
C ALA A 462 -18.45 -18.58 2.38
N PRO A 463 -18.63 -19.91 2.25
CA PRO A 463 -17.72 -20.76 1.50
C PRO A 463 -17.48 -20.26 0.08
N SER A 464 -16.38 -20.71 -0.50
CA SER A 464 -16.07 -20.47 -1.91
C SER A 464 -17.17 -21.01 -2.82
N SER A 465 -17.56 -20.20 -3.79
CA SER A 465 -18.63 -20.45 -4.74
C SER A 465 -18.33 -19.71 -6.03
N SER A 466 -18.67 -20.31 -7.17
CA SER A 466 -18.59 -19.64 -8.47
C SER A 466 -19.94 -19.08 -8.94
N VAL A 467 -20.93 -19.00 -8.05
CA VAL A 467 -22.30 -18.58 -8.39
C VAL A 467 -22.36 -17.10 -8.82
N ASP A 468 -21.43 -16.27 -8.36
CA ASP A 468 -21.32 -14.86 -8.77
C ASP A 468 -20.60 -14.67 -10.12
N GLY A 469 -20.22 -15.76 -10.79
CA GLY A 469 -19.57 -15.75 -12.09
C GLY A 469 -18.08 -15.44 -12.03
N ILE A 470 -17.48 -15.38 -10.84
CA ILE A 470 -16.02 -15.35 -10.64
C ILE A 470 -15.59 -16.75 -10.22
N GLY A 471 -14.63 -17.33 -10.95
CA GLY A 471 -14.09 -18.64 -10.61
C GLY A 471 -13.03 -18.50 -9.53
N GLU A 472 -13.27 -19.11 -8.36
CA GLU A 472 -12.23 -19.24 -7.34
C GLU A 472 -11.16 -20.25 -7.75
N GLU A 473 -9.98 -20.12 -7.16
CA GLU A 473 -8.97 -21.17 -7.23
C GLU A 473 -9.52 -22.45 -6.55
N GLY A 474 -9.36 -23.61 -7.19
CA GLY A 474 -10.04 -24.85 -6.79
C GLY A 474 -9.68 -25.39 -5.40
N ARG A 475 -8.60 -24.92 -4.79
CA ARG A 475 -8.18 -25.21 -3.42
C ARG A 475 -8.80 -24.25 -2.39
N SER A 476 -9.44 -23.18 -2.83
CA SER A 476 -10.23 -22.29 -1.96
C SER A 476 -11.43 -23.05 -1.41
N THR A 477 -11.59 -22.98 -0.09
CA THR A 477 -12.71 -23.61 0.64
C THR A 477 -13.58 -22.57 1.34
N TRP A 478 -13.08 -21.34 1.49
CA TRP A 478 -13.79 -20.24 2.10
C TRP A 478 -13.44 -18.91 1.43
N GLY A 479 -14.41 -18.00 1.40
CA GLY A 479 -14.23 -16.69 0.79
C GLY A 479 -14.48 -16.71 -0.72
N ASN A 480 -14.97 -15.57 -1.21
CA ASN A 480 -15.30 -15.36 -2.61
C ASN A 480 -14.61 -14.07 -3.09
N THR A 481 -13.94 -14.14 -4.22
CA THR A 481 -13.35 -13.01 -4.92
C THR A 481 -14.47 -12.14 -5.50
N ARG A 482 -14.47 -10.86 -5.14
CA ARG A 482 -15.45 -9.89 -5.65
C ARG A 482 -14.89 -9.02 -6.76
N GLY A 483 -13.59 -8.75 -6.73
CA GLY A 483 -12.91 -7.98 -7.74
C GLY A 483 -11.40 -7.90 -7.52
N TRP A 484 -10.69 -7.43 -8.54
CA TRP A 484 -9.25 -7.18 -8.51
C TRP A 484 -8.88 -6.10 -9.52
N ASN A 485 -7.73 -5.47 -9.31
CA ASN A 485 -7.08 -4.64 -10.32
C ASN A 485 -5.56 -4.81 -10.22
N ILE A 486 -4.94 -5.21 -11.33
CA ILE A 486 -3.51 -5.47 -11.45
C ILE A 486 -2.96 -4.50 -12.47
N MET A 487 -2.43 -3.36 -12.00
CA MET A 487 -1.79 -2.38 -12.87
C MET A 487 -0.40 -2.87 -13.32
N PRO A 488 0.12 -2.42 -14.48
CA PRO A 488 1.52 -2.59 -14.83
C PRO A 488 2.43 -2.10 -13.70
N GLY A 489 3.41 -2.91 -13.32
CA GLY A 489 4.34 -2.62 -12.22
C GLY A 489 3.71 -2.51 -10.83
N ALA A 490 2.56 -3.14 -10.59
CA ALA A 490 1.93 -3.18 -9.27
C ALA A 490 2.77 -4.01 -8.29
N GLU A 491 3.43 -3.34 -7.36
CA GLU A 491 4.14 -3.89 -6.21
C GLU A 491 3.51 -3.35 -4.92
N THR A 492 2.28 -3.80 -4.69
CA THR A 492 1.37 -3.16 -3.76
C THR A 492 1.67 -3.62 -2.33
N TRP A 493 2.01 -2.67 -1.46
CA TRP A 493 2.36 -2.90 -0.05
C TRP A 493 1.12 -3.01 0.81
N SER A 494 0.23 -2.02 0.73
CA SER A 494 -1.00 -1.95 1.51
C SER A 494 -2.19 -1.56 0.65
N ALA A 495 -3.37 -2.09 0.96
CA ALA A 495 -4.61 -1.72 0.29
C ALA A 495 -5.77 -1.71 1.28
N LYS A 496 -6.40 -0.55 1.42
CA LYS A 496 -7.45 -0.31 2.40
C LYS A 496 -8.61 0.43 1.72
N GLU A 497 -9.84 0.03 2.03
CA GLU A 497 -11.02 0.74 1.56
C GLU A 497 -11.37 1.90 2.48
N TYR A 498 -11.68 3.04 1.87
CA TYR A 498 -12.19 4.22 2.55
C TYR A 498 -13.29 4.87 1.72
N LYS A 499 -14.46 5.03 2.34
CA LYS A 499 -15.63 5.76 1.81
C LYS A 499 -16.08 5.40 0.38
N GLY A 500 -15.91 4.16 -0.06
CA GLY A 500 -16.33 3.65 -1.37
C GLY A 500 -15.21 3.59 -2.41
N PHE A 501 -13.97 3.84 -2.00
CA PHE A 501 -12.77 3.74 -2.84
C PHE A 501 -11.74 2.86 -2.15
N VAL A 502 -10.94 2.14 -2.93
CA VAL A 502 -9.79 1.43 -2.42
C VAL A 502 -8.57 2.28 -2.70
N TYR A 503 -7.80 2.59 -1.67
CA TYR A 503 -6.52 3.26 -1.80
C TYR A 503 -5.45 2.24 -1.53
N SER A 504 -4.43 2.21 -2.37
CA SER A 504 -3.29 1.35 -2.16
C SER A 504 -2.00 2.12 -2.22
N SER A 505 -1.10 1.79 -1.31
CA SER A 505 0.29 2.21 -1.36
C SER A 505 1.09 1.13 -2.05
N ASP A 506 1.87 1.55 -3.03
CA ASP A 506 2.61 0.72 -3.94
C ASP A 506 4.05 1.20 -4.01
N MET A 507 4.97 0.25 -3.91
CA MET A 507 6.38 0.57 -3.83
C MET A 507 6.94 1.07 -5.15
N SER A 508 6.34 0.69 -6.28
CA SER A 508 6.76 1.12 -7.62
C SER A 508 5.95 2.33 -8.09
N ARG A 509 4.69 2.44 -7.64
CA ARG A 509 3.70 3.35 -8.21
C ARG A 509 3.30 4.53 -7.31
N GLY A 510 3.69 4.54 -6.03
CA GLY A 510 3.25 5.54 -5.07
C GLY A 510 1.88 5.19 -4.49
N MET A 511 0.90 6.09 -4.53
CA MET A 511 -0.47 5.80 -4.10
C MET A 511 -1.41 5.69 -5.30
N ASP A 512 -2.04 4.53 -5.47
CA ASP A 512 -3.12 4.31 -6.43
C ASP A 512 -4.48 4.40 -5.74
N VAL A 513 -5.47 4.90 -6.48
CA VAL A 513 -6.88 4.97 -6.07
C VAL A 513 -7.69 4.12 -7.02
N TYR A 514 -8.64 3.35 -6.49
CA TYR A 514 -9.55 2.50 -7.27
C TYR A 514 -10.99 2.73 -6.82
N SER A 515 -11.93 2.63 -7.75
CA SER A 515 -13.36 2.56 -7.44
C SER A 515 -13.88 1.15 -7.60
N PHE A 516 -14.89 0.82 -6.81
CA PHE A 516 -15.74 -0.33 -7.12
C PHE A 516 -16.53 -0.03 -8.41
N THR A 517 -16.64 -1.04 -9.27
CA THR A 517 -17.34 -0.95 -10.55
C THR A 517 -17.97 -2.31 -10.88
N THR A 518 -18.81 -2.36 -11.91
CA THR A 518 -19.27 -3.62 -12.51
C THR A 518 -18.60 -3.73 -13.88
N CYS A 519 -17.47 -4.44 -13.96
CA CYS A 519 -16.70 -4.53 -15.21
C CYS A 519 -15.96 -5.86 -15.30
N VAL A 520 -15.68 -6.28 -16.53
CA VAL A 520 -15.03 -7.54 -16.88
C VAL A 520 -13.79 -7.25 -17.73
N ASP A 521 -12.65 -7.82 -17.36
CA ASP A 521 -11.34 -7.77 -18.03
C ASP A 521 -10.58 -6.43 -17.93
N ALA A 522 -9.42 -6.33 -18.59
CA ALA A 522 -8.51 -5.17 -18.59
C ALA A 522 -9.12 -3.83 -19.07
N GLY A 523 -10.40 -3.82 -19.50
CA GLY A 523 -11.10 -2.63 -19.98
C GLY A 523 -11.63 -1.69 -18.88
N CYS A 524 -11.35 -1.98 -17.60
CA CYS A 524 -11.82 -1.20 -16.45
C CYS A 524 -10.98 0.08 -16.23
N VAL A 525 -11.08 1.04 -17.15
CA VAL A 525 -10.88 2.45 -16.82
C VAL A 525 -12.25 2.95 -16.36
N LEU A 526 -12.33 3.70 -15.26
CA LEU A 526 -13.59 4.15 -14.67
C LEU A 526 -14.65 4.51 -15.72
N LEU A 527 -15.85 3.96 -15.56
CA LEU A 527 -17.07 4.63 -16.00
C LEU A 527 -17.47 5.55 -14.84
N PRO A 528 -17.00 6.81 -14.78
CA PRO A 528 -17.53 7.73 -13.80
C PRO A 528 -19.05 7.81 -13.92
N THR A 529 -19.74 7.88 -12.79
CA THR A 529 -21.17 8.20 -12.76
C THR A 529 -21.39 9.50 -13.52
N ASN A 530 -22.28 9.46 -14.51
CA ASN A 530 -22.52 10.60 -15.37
C ASN A 530 -22.95 11.83 -14.56
N SER A 531 -22.16 12.89 -14.66
CA SER A 531 -22.43 14.19 -14.05
C SER A 531 -23.34 15.00 -14.97
N ALA A 532 -24.44 15.52 -14.44
CA ALA A 532 -25.29 16.40 -15.24
C ALA A 532 -24.55 17.69 -15.60
N GLY A 533 -24.47 17.97 -16.89
CA GLY A 533 -23.71 19.09 -17.42
C GLY A 533 -23.38 18.93 -18.89
N ARG A 534 -22.56 19.85 -19.40
CA ARG A 534 -22.16 19.99 -20.78
C ARG A 534 -20.71 20.44 -20.83
N VAL A 535 -19.99 19.89 -21.80
CA VAL A 535 -18.64 20.30 -22.11
C VAL A 535 -18.54 20.58 -23.60
N SER A 536 -17.98 21.72 -23.96
CA SER A 536 -17.87 22.14 -25.35
C SER A 536 -16.59 22.90 -25.63
N GLY A 537 -16.11 22.83 -26.86
CA GLY A 537 -14.96 23.60 -27.32
C GLY A 537 -14.56 23.27 -28.75
N GLY A 538 -13.82 24.16 -29.40
CA GLY A 538 -13.35 23.95 -30.77
C GLY A 538 -14.43 23.77 -31.85
N GLY A 539 -15.68 24.18 -31.61
CA GLY A 539 -16.73 24.17 -32.64
C GLY A 539 -17.13 22.79 -33.17
N LYS A 540 -18.08 22.76 -34.12
CA LYS A 540 -18.63 21.51 -34.69
C LYS A 540 -18.32 21.33 -36.17
N LEU A 541 -17.90 22.40 -36.83
CA LEU A 541 -17.52 22.41 -38.23
C LEU A 541 -15.99 22.42 -38.30
N GLU A 542 -15.41 21.77 -39.30
CA GLU A 542 -13.94 21.72 -39.52
C GLU A 542 -13.27 23.10 -39.50
N ALA A 543 -13.96 24.14 -39.97
CA ALA A 543 -13.46 25.51 -39.97
C ALA A 543 -13.41 26.16 -38.58
N GLU A 544 -14.08 25.57 -37.58
CA GLU A 544 -14.20 26.07 -36.21
C GLU A 544 -13.32 25.27 -35.22
N PHE A 545 -12.65 24.20 -35.69
CA PHE A 545 -11.80 23.34 -34.87
C PHE A 545 -10.73 24.13 -34.14
N ALA A 546 -10.68 23.95 -32.81
CA ALA A 546 -9.63 24.51 -31.99
C ALA A 546 -8.34 23.76 -32.31
N GLU A 547 -7.27 24.53 -32.51
CA GLU A 547 -5.93 24.00 -32.69
C GLU A 547 -5.17 24.08 -31.36
N PHE A 548 -4.35 23.07 -31.10
CA PHE A 548 -3.52 23.04 -29.91
C PHE A 548 -2.15 22.45 -30.24
N THR A 549 -1.14 22.84 -29.48
CA THR A 549 0.19 22.22 -29.59
C THR A 549 0.20 20.93 -28.77
N ILE A 550 0.55 19.82 -29.42
CA ILE A 550 0.74 18.53 -28.76
C ILE A 550 2.03 18.64 -27.93
N THR A 551 1.86 18.76 -26.62
CA THR A 551 2.99 18.87 -25.69
C THR A 551 3.45 17.49 -25.20
N ARG A 552 2.60 16.45 -25.30
CA ARG A 552 2.94 15.03 -25.09
C ARG A 552 2.06 14.12 -25.97
N GLY A 553 2.61 13.02 -26.49
CA GLY A 553 1.89 12.08 -27.38
C GLY A 553 2.83 11.41 -28.39
N SER A 554 2.27 10.73 -29.40
CA SER A 554 3.06 10.07 -30.46
C SER A 554 3.85 11.04 -31.34
N SER A 555 3.43 12.31 -31.42
CA SER A 555 4.10 13.37 -32.18
C SER A 555 4.23 14.68 -31.39
N ILE A 556 5.12 14.68 -30.40
CA ILE A 556 5.46 15.84 -29.56
C ILE A 556 5.92 17.03 -30.44
N GLY A 557 5.34 18.20 -30.21
CA GLY A 557 5.59 19.42 -30.98
C GLY A 557 4.73 19.56 -32.25
N GLY A 558 3.93 18.53 -32.58
CA GLY A 558 2.90 18.60 -33.62
C GLY A 558 1.71 19.46 -33.20
N THR A 559 0.78 19.66 -34.14
CA THR A 559 -0.49 20.33 -33.84
C THR A 559 -1.68 19.39 -33.99
N GLY A 560 -2.57 19.42 -33.00
CA GLY A 560 -3.83 18.70 -33.00
C GLY A 560 -4.99 19.66 -33.25
N GLN A 561 -6.07 19.15 -33.81
CA GLN A 561 -7.34 19.86 -33.96
C GLN A 561 -8.47 19.07 -33.31
N PHE A 562 -9.39 19.75 -32.63
CA PHE A 562 -10.57 19.10 -32.08
C PHE A 562 -11.82 19.98 -32.17
N GLY A 563 -12.97 19.31 -32.18
CA GLY A 563 -14.30 19.87 -31.98
C GLY A 563 -15.10 18.98 -31.03
N LEU A 564 -15.68 19.58 -30.00
CA LEU A 564 -16.34 18.89 -28.89
C LEU A 564 -17.65 19.58 -28.50
N ASP A 565 -18.71 18.79 -28.32
CA ASP A 565 -19.93 19.18 -27.61
C ASP A 565 -20.60 17.94 -27.03
N VAL A 566 -20.38 17.67 -25.74
CA VAL A 566 -20.89 16.50 -25.03
C VAL A 566 -21.70 16.94 -23.83
N ARG A 567 -22.89 16.36 -23.66
CA ARG A 567 -23.78 16.68 -22.55
C ARG A 567 -24.39 15.44 -21.93
N TYR A 568 -24.68 15.54 -20.65
CA TYR A 568 -25.47 14.57 -19.91
C TYR A 568 -26.57 15.25 -19.11
N VAL A 569 -27.75 14.65 -19.11
CA VAL A 569 -28.91 15.08 -18.31
C VAL A 569 -29.23 13.96 -17.34
N THR A 570 -29.46 14.29 -16.07
CA THR A 570 -29.80 13.32 -15.02
C THR A 570 -30.95 12.40 -15.46
N GLY A 571 -30.75 11.09 -15.33
CA GLY A 571 -31.74 10.08 -15.70
C GLY A 571 -31.72 9.67 -17.18
N ALA A 572 -30.87 10.29 -18.01
CA ALA A 572 -30.60 9.79 -19.35
C ALA A 572 -29.77 8.49 -19.28
N ALA A 573 -29.98 7.61 -20.27
CA ALA A 573 -29.30 6.32 -20.34
C ALA A 573 -27.78 6.44 -20.58
N ALA A 574 -27.35 7.48 -21.30
CA ALA A 574 -25.94 7.78 -21.61
C ALA A 574 -25.78 9.26 -21.99
N PRO A 575 -24.55 9.82 -21.95
CA PRO A 575 -24.26 11.13 -22.52
C PRO A 575 -24.49 11.14 -24.04
N VAL A 576 -24.72 12.32 -24.58
CA VAL A 576 -24.92 12.54 -26.03
C VAL A 576 -24.09 13.71 -26.49
N GLY A 577 -23.61 13.68 -27.73
CA GLY A 577 -22.76 14.74 -28.22
C GLY A 577 -22.04 14.45 -29.51
N SER A 578 -20.97 15.19 -29.73
CA SER A 578 -20.02 15.02 -30.82
C SER A 578 -18.60 15.24 -30.29
N LEU A 579 -17.67 14.41 -30.76
CA LEU A 579 -16.23 14.60 -30.60
C LEU A 579 -15.57 14.23 -31.92
N THR A 580 -14.80 15.16 -32.47
CA THR A 580 -13.87 14.91 -33.57
C THR A 580 -12.52 15.41 -33.13
N PHE A 581 -11.51 14.57 -33.28
CA PHE A 581 -10.12 14.92 -33.03
C PHE A 581 -9.27 14.47 -34.22
N LYS A 582 -8.30 15.30 -34.60
CA LYS A 582 -7.38 15.05 -35.69
C LYS A 582 -5.97 15.49 -35.29
N ASP A 583 -5.05 14.54 -35.34
CA ASP A 583 -3.62 14.81 -35.29
C ASP A 583 -3.12 15.21 -36.68
N LYS A 584 -2.56 16.42 -36.84
CA LYS A 584 -2.01 16.83 -38.14
C LYS A 584 -0.62 16.27 -38.38
N ALA A 585 0.14 15.95 -37.34
CA ALA A 585 1.50 15.46 -37.46
C ALA A 585 1.51 13.99 -37.88
N ASP A 586 0.71 13.16 -37.21
CA ASP A 586 0.65 11.72 -37.47
C ASP A 586 -0.55 11.30 -38.35
N GLY A 587 -1.49 12.21 -38.61
CA GLY A 587 -2.66 11.94 -39.44
C GLY A 587 -3.75 11.12 -38.74
N HIS A 588 -3.59 10.83 -37.45
CA HIS A 588 -4.58 10.10 -36.64
C HIS A 588 -5.90 10.85 -36.56
N ARG A 589 -7.02 10.14 -36.73
CA ARG A 589 -8.38 10.69 -36.66
C ARG A 589 -9.22 9.88 -35.70
N VAL A 590 -9.85 10.56 -34.75
CA VAL A 590 -10.78 10.00 -33.78
C VAL A 590 -12.14 10.66 -33.94
N GLU A 591 -13.17 9.86 -34.20
CA GLU A 591 -14.56 10.33 -34.31
C GLU A 591 -15.44 9.53 -33.36
N ALA A 592 -15.96 10.18 -32.32
CA ALA A 592 -16.83 9.51 -31.37
C ALA A 592 -18.14 9.07 -32.05
N THR A 593 -18.48 7.80 -31.86
CA THR A 593 -19.72 7.16 -32.32
C THR A 593 -20.72 6.96 -31.19
N ALA A 594 -20.24 6.86 -29.95
CA ALA A 594 -21.06 6.82 -28.75
C ALA A 594 -20.29 7.38 -27.55
N PHE A 595 -21.03 7.91 -26.58
CA PHE A 595 -20.49 8.33 -25.29
C PHE A 595 -21.02 7.39 -24.22
N GLU A 596 -20.13 6.87 -23.40
CA GLU A 596 -20.44 5.94 -22.32
C GLU A 596 -20.44 6.66 -20.97
N SER A 597 -19.53 7.62 -20.77
CA SER A 597 -19.49 8.45 -19.56
C SER A 597 -19.15 9.92 -19.81
N LEU A 598 -19.65 10.80 -18.94
CA LEU A 598 -19.26 12.19 -18.76
C LEU A 598 -19.20 12.49 -17.25
N ALA A 599 -18.01 12.69 -16.69
CA ALA A 599 -17.82 13.21 -15.34
C ALA A 599 -17.41 14.69 -15.40
N ILE A 600 -17.94 15.51 -14.51
CA ILE A 600 -17.55 16.91 -14.35
C ILE A 600 -17.25 17.16 -12.87
N VAL A 601 -16.05 17.62 -12.57
CA VAL A 601 -15.62 18.02 -11.23
C VAL A 601 -14.91 19.37 -11.31
N GLY A 602 -15.51 20.39 -10.69
CA GLY A 602 -15.03 21.76 -10.80
C GLY A 602 -14.95 22.20 -12.26
N ALA A 603 -13.74 22.49 -12.73
CA ALA A 603 -13.47 22.92 -14.09
C ALA A 603 -12.91 21.82 -15.01
N ARG A 604 -12.82 20.58 -14.52
CA ARG A 604 -12.34 19.43 -15.29
C ARG A 604 -13.52 18.55 -15.70
N ALA A 605 -13.43 17.99 -16.90
CA ALA A 605 -14.34 16.94 -17.33
C ALA A 605 -13.58 15.74 -17.91
N THR A 606 -14.09 14.54 -17.62
CA THR A 606 -13.62 13.28 -18.18
C THR A 606 -14.76 12.62 -18.95
N ILE A 607 -14.47 12.16 -20.17
CA ILE A 607 -15.45 11.61 -21.10
C ILE A 607 -14.90 10.29 -21.61
N SER A 608 -15.71 9.24 -21.56
CA SER A 608 -15.38 7.96 -22.21
C SER A 608 -16.44 7.58 -23.23
N GLY A 609 -16.05 6.78 -24.22
CA GLY A 609 -16.98 6.34 -25.25
C GLY A 609 -16.37 5.40 -26.27
N ARG A 610 -17.09 5.23 -27.37
CA ARG A 610 -16.65 4.52 -28.57
C ARG A 610 -16.41 5.50 -29.70
N ALA A 611 -15.40 5.23 -30.50
CA ALA A 611 -15.05 6.02 -31.66
C ALA A 611 -14.72 5.14 -32.86
N THR A 612 -14.73 5.77 -34.02
CA THR A 612 -13.98 5.31 -35.19
C THR A 612 -12.60 5.94 -35.11
N VAL A 613 -11.55 5.12 -35.01
CA VAL A 613 -10.15 5.56 -34.98
C VAL A 613 -9.48 5.08 -36.26
N ASP A 614 -9.02 5.99 -37.11
CA ASP A 614 -8.39 5.69 -38.40
C ASP A 614 -9.19 4.70 -39.28
N GLY A 615 -10.51 4.83 -39.25
CA GLY A 615 -11.44 3.96 -39.98
C GLY A 615 -11.82 2.66 -39.27
N LYS A 616 -11.20 2.32 -38.13
CA LYS A 616 -11.58 1.18 -37.31
C LYS A 616 -12.68 1.57 -36.32
N ALA A 617 -13.85 0.94 -36.47
CA ALA A 617 -15.01 1.24 -35.65
C ALA A 617 -14.96 0.55 -34.26
N GLY A 618 -15.60 1.16 -33.27
CA GLY A 618 -15.83 0.56 -31.95
C GLY A 618 -14.65 0.67 -30.99
N VAL A 619 -13.64 1.48 -31.32
CA VAL A 619 -12.46 1.68 -30.48
C VAL A 619 -12.85 2.49 -29.25
N ALA A 620 -12.49 2.02 -28.06
CA ALA A 620 -12.73 2.78 -26.84
C ALA A 620 -11.84 4.03 -26.81
N PHE A 621 -12.36 5.15 -26.32
CA PHE A 621 -11.56 6.34 -26.05
C PHE A 621 -11.84 6.89 -24.65
N PHE A 622 -10.84 7.59 -24.14
CA PHE A 622 -10.91 8.42 -22.95
C PHE A 622 -10.45 9.83 -23.34
N LEU A 623 -11.23 10.82 -22.95
CA LEU A 623 -10.96 12.24 -23.16
C LEU A 623 -10.98 12.94 -21.80
N GLU A 624 -10.01 13.79 -21.58
CA GLU A 624 -9.92 14.64 -20.40
C GLU A 624 -9.63 16.07 -20.83
N ILE A 625 -10.33 17.00 -20.20
CA ILE A 625 -10.27 18.42 -20.50
C ILE A 625 -10.38 19.22 -19.22
N GLU A 626 -9.66 20.33 -19.18
CA GLU A 626 -9.64 21.24 -18.05
C GLU A 626 -9.81 22.67 -18.56
N ASP A 627 -10.87 23.33 -18.10
CA ASP A 627 -11.19 24.73 -18.35
C ASP A 627 -10.56 25.59 -17.27
N LEU A 628 -9.40 26.20 -17.56
CA LEU A 628 -8.72 27.08 -16.59
C LEU A 628 -9.17 28.55 -16.74
N GLY A 629 -10.29 28.76 -17.44
CA GLY A 629 -10.91 30.05 -17.69
C GLY A 629 -10.01 31.01 -18.45
N LYS A 630 -10.29 32.32 -18.34
CA LYS A 630 -9.56 33.37 -19.09
C LYS A 630 -8.14 33.65 -18.59
N VAL A 631 -7.73 33.04 -17.48
CA VAL A 631 -6.45 33.34 -16.80
C VAL A 631 -5.42 32.25 -17.08
N GLY A 632 -5.80 30.97 -17.00
CA GLY A 632 -4.99 29.83 -17.40
C GLY A 632 -5.16 29.46 -18.88
N ALA A 633 -4.38 28.51 -19.38
CA ALA A 633 -4.59 27.93 -20.70
C ALA A 633 -5.27 26.57 -20.53
N ASP A 634 -6.33 26.33 -21.29
CA ASP A 634 -7.11 25.11 -21.14
C ASP A 634 -6.28 23.91 -21.58
N THR A 635 -6.62 22.71 -21.09
CA THR A 635 -5.89 21.50 -21.48
C THR A 635 -6.82 20.48 -22.12
N PHE A 636 -6.27 19.71 -23.05
CA PHE A 636 -6.96 18.64 -23.76
C PHE A 636 -6.07 17.40 -23.82
N ARG A 637 -6.64 16.25 -23.42
CA ARG A 637 -6.00 14.94 -23.44
C ARG A 637 -6.93 13.92 -24.05
N ILE A 638 -6.50 13.20 -25.08
CA ILE A 638 -7.23 12.06 -25.63
C ILE A 638 -6.35 10.80 -25.61
N VAL A 639 -6.93 9.66 -25.27
CA VAL A 639 -6.31 8.33 -25.28
C VAL A 639 -7.30 7.35 -25.91
N THR A 640 -6.81 6.43 -26.74
CA THR A 640 -7.63 5.37 -27.33
C THR A 640 -7.14 3.99 -26.87
N ALA A 641 -8.03 2.99 -26.89
CA ALA A 641 -7.69 1.61 -26.49
C ALA A 641 -6.63 0.94 -27.39
N GLU A 642 -6.31 1.53 -28.54
CA GLU A 642 -5.27 1.05 -29.45
C GLU A 642 -3.90 1.67 -29.18
N GLY A 643 -3.79 2.46 -28.10
CA GLY A 643 -2.55 3.06 -27.64
C GLY A 643 -2.27 4.45 -28.22
N TYR A 644 -3.09 4.97 -29.13
CA TYR A 644 -2.95 6.36 -29.60
C TYR A 644 -3.29 7.34 -28.46
N SER A 645 -2.51 8.41 -28.35
CA SER A 645 -2.75 9.49 -27.40
C SER A 645 -2.14 10.82 -27.80
N ALA A 646 -2.80 11.90 -27.40
CA ALA A 646 -2.31 13.25 -27.51
C ALA A 646 -2.75 14.09 -26.31
N PHE A 647 -1.84 14.91 -25.81
CA PHE A 647 -2.08 15.90 -24.78
C PHE A 647 -1.52 17.25 -25.24
N GLY A 648 -2.22 18.32 -24.92
CA GLY A 648 -1.70 19.65 -25.19
C GLY A 648 -2.48 20.79 -24.58
N VAL A 649 -1.91 21.97 -24.80
CA VAL A 649 -2.44 23.24 -24.30
C VAL A 649 -3.28 23.89 -25.39
N VAL A 650 -4.52 24.18 -25.05
CA VAL A 650 -5.48 24.87 -25.90
C VAL A 650 -5.46 26.35 -25.58
N ASP A 651 -5.60 27.19 -26.61
CA ASP A 651 -5.74 28.63 -26.44
C ASP A 651 -6.88 28.98 -25.47
N LYS A 652 -6.64 29.96 -24.60
CA LYS A 652 -7.49 30.29 -23.45
C LYS A 652 -8.95 30.54 -23.82
N GLY A 653 -9.88 29.88 -23.13
CA GLY A 653 -11.32 30.08 -23.30
C GLY A 653 -11.92 29.41 -24.53
N ASN A 654 -11.18 28.47 -25.15
CA ASN A 654 -11.70 27.64 -26.23
C ASN A 654 -12.37 26.36 -25.73
N LEU A 655 -12.18 26.02 -24.45
CA LEU A 655 -12.95 25.00 -23.76
C LEU A 655 -13.93 25.66 -22.78
N THR A 656 -15.04 24.99 -22.53
CA THR A 656 -16.03 25.41 -21.53
C THR A 656 -16.60 24.16 -20.88
N VAL A 657 -16.45 24.07 -19.56
CA VAL A 657 -17.01 23.00 -18.73
C VAL A 657 -18.16 23.57 -17.88
N GLU A 658 -19.38 23.12 -18.14
CA GLU A 658 -20.59 23.56 -17.44
C GLU A 658 -21.25 22.37 -16.74
N GLY A 659 -21.40 22.39 -15.41
CA GLY A 659 -22.04 21.27 -14.71
C GLY A 659 -22.43 21.62 -13.29
N ALA A 660 -23.31 20.81 -12.70
CA ALA A 660 -23.68 20.92 -11.29
C ALA A 660 -22.55 20.40 -10.41
N GLY A 661 -21.42 21.13 -10.39
CA GLY A 661 -20.50 21.03 -9.27
C GLY A 661 -21.27 21.38 -8.00
N LEU A 662 -21.00 20.64 -6.93
CA LEU A 662 -21.44 20.91 -5.55
C LEU A 662 -20.87 22.24 -5.02
N LEU A 663 -21.21 23.34 -5.69
CA LEU A 663 -20.97 24.73 -5.29
C LEU A 663 -22.23 25.52 -5.66
N GLY A 664 -23.28 25.39 -4.83
CA GLY A 664 -24.48 26.22 -5.02
C GLY A 664 -25.77 25.69 -4.40
N ARG A 665 -25.80 25.51 -3.07
CA ARG A 665 -26.83 26.07 -2.16
C ARG A 665 -26.62 25.65 -0.72
#